data_AF-A0A928CRF1-F1
#
_entry.id   AF-A0A928CRF1-F1
#
_cell.length_a   1.000
_cell.length_b   1.000
_cell.length_c   1.000
_cell.angle_alpha   90.00
_cell.angle_beta   90.00
_cell.angle_gamma   90.00
#
_symmetry.space_group_name_H-M   'P 1'
#
loop_
_entity.id
_entity.type
_entity.pdbx_description
1 polymer ?
#
loop_
_entity_poly.entity_id
_entity_poly.type
_entity_poly.pdbx_seq_one_letter_code
_entity_poly.pdbx_strand_id
1 'polypeptide(L)'
;MEHDPIEAKLTECTDILRDDPELQLETKAELRSHLESVRDDLIAEGKNESEALREACRRLGDSAELSQSLLQADFTRLKLHAKIRLFLRLMILPMLLIAAYLAVDWRFFLTFLNSSILNGGDPSALPMAVPRFIRSLIYGKSTPDMPGGKDIQRQIGYHRNFTAKEWELMFLDSGNLLGKYSDEQIRELLKRHADNPVFQGYIISLLASGELRPERLAALRDLDPDNGLADLMAAGLLAKLSFSKHTHRGQQVTIADRAKMERAMKHLRLSLEKPYIRRYPRDLMLQRLRLLNAAPDICGYIEQLEISSAISITDLTGFRNISVGAVLWGELLEKEGRKDEAAWYFEVWKNLLKTLNDSSFCLIEQLVVGTCLNYNYQAALRRGDRRRAAELKAPAAVVETWRKSPDPENHDKVLRRHGGLFTSYLLPALKRKFTSDDLKSDRQISYLILEIFLCAVSGSYLLLMFLFHSIAAIISRLRTRNNFLLAPEIKTLLKEFLLYLILPLALYLLLTRTDWIGGREYAVKENGWRTLIFSVYFLCIPIIYLAAANRRIRRRMKQLGSERISYGQRGLNLLPVLLLGLIAVCGIMRLVIAGEQRYWITRDHFFYGSPVGFSQAEDSVTNSLKEQHARSWPKR
;
A
#
# COMPACT_ATOMS: atom_id res chain seq x y z
N MET A 1 -25.01 15.93 61.63
CA MET A 1 -23.57 16.04 61.87
C MET A 1 -23.09 17.21 61.02
N GLU A 2 -22.94 18.38 61.62
CA GLU A 2 -22.30 19.52 60.95
C GLU A 2 -20.86 19.12 60.62
N HIS A 3 -20.46 19.28 59.35
CA HIS A 3 -19.09 19.03 58.93
C HIS A 3 -18.19 20.06 59.62
N ASP A 4 -17.21 19.59 60.40
CA ASP A 4 -16.17 20.44 60.99
C ASP A 4 -15.51 21.28 59.88
N PRO A 5 -15.66 22.62 59.91
CA PRO A 5 -15.15 23.50 58.87
C PRO A 5 -13.63 23.44 58.71
N ILE A 6 -12.89 23.05 59.77
CA ILE A 6 -11.44 22.80 59.71
C ILE A 6 -11.16 21.60 58.80
N GLU A 7 -11.87 20.50 59.02
CA GLU A 7 -11.69 19.27 58.26
C GLU A 7 -12.00 19.47 56.77
N ALA A 8 -13.00 20.29 56.45
CA ALA A 8 -13.35 20.64 55.07
C ALA A 8 -12.23 21.45 54.38
N LYS A 9 -11.70 22.49 55.05
CA LYS A 9 -10.64 23.35 54.53
C LYS A 9 -9.30 22.61 54.39
N LEU A 10 -8.95 21.76 55.37
CA LEU A 10 -7.76 20.91 55.33
C LEU A 10 -7.83 19.90 54.18
N THR A 11 -9.00 19.32 53.95
CA THR A 11 -9.19 18.36 52.85
C THR A 11 -9.08 19.05 51.50
N GLU A 12 -9.54 20.30 51.38
CA GLU A 12 -9.37 21.10 50.16
C GLU A 12 -7.90 21.44 49.88
N CYS A 13 -7.15 21.87 50.91
CA CYS A 13 -5.74 22.24 50.77
C CYS A 13 -4.83 21.03 50.45
N THR A 14 -5.16 19.85 50.98
CA THR A 14 -4.35 18.63 50.82
C THR A 14 -4.83 17.71 49.69
N ASP A 15 -5.93 18.02 49.00
CA ASP A 15 -6.44 17.18 47.89
C ASP A 15 -5.42 17.06 46.74
N ILE A 16 -4.54 18.05 46.59
CA ILE A 16 -3.50 18.02 45.57
C ILE A 16 -2.43 16.93 45.83
N LEU A 17 -2.24 16.53 47.10
CA LEU A 17 -1.28 15.51 47.55
C LEU A 17 -1.89 14.11 47.63
N ARG A 18 -3.17 13.93 47.25
CA ARG A 18 -3.89 12.64 47.30
C ARG A 18 -3.21 11.47 46.57
N ASP A 19 -2.29 11.78 45.65
CA ASP A 19 -1.52 10.79 44.93
C ASP A 19 -0.38 10.18 45.79
N ASP A 20 -0.18 10.64 47.03
CA ASP A 20 0.62 10.00 48.08
C ASP A 20 -0.16 10.04 49.42
N PRO A 21 -0.99 9.02 49.72
CA PRO A 21 -1.89 9.07 50.88
C PRO A 21 -1.14 9.14 52.22
N GLU A 22 0.11 8.71 52.27
CA GLU A 22 0.96 8.80 53.46
C GLU A 22 1.40 10.24 53.70
N LEU A 23 1.92 10.89 52.66
CA LEU A 23 2.29 12.31 52.68
C LEU A 23 1.06 13.20 52.87
N GLN A 24 -0.08 12.85 52.26
CA GLN A 24 -1.34 13.58 52.44
C GLN A 24 -1.78 13.59 53.91
N LEU A 25 -1.69 12.46 54.60
CA LEU A 25 -2.03 12.36 56.02
C LEU A 25 -1.04 13.13 56.90
N GLU A 26 0.25 13.10 56.56
CA GLU A 26 1.32 13.83 57.26
C GLU A 26 1.13 15.35 57.12
N THR A 27 1.01 15.87 55.90
CA THR A 27 0.78 17.29 55.63
C THR A 27 -0.56 17.76 56.21
N LYS A 28 -1.59 16.90 56.20
CA LYS A 28 -2.89 17.21 56.82
C LYS A 28 -2.79 17.33 58.34
N ALA A 29 -1.99 16.49 58.99
CA ALA A 29 -1.74 16.58 60.43
C ALA A 29 -0.93 17.84 60.80
N GLU A 30 0.07 18.19 59.99
CA GLU A 30 0.88 19.41 60.17
C GLU A 30 0.03 20.68 60.03
N LEU A 31 -0.78 20.78 58.97
CA LEU A 31 -1.70 21.90 58.78
C LEU A 31 -2.79 21.98 59.84
N ARG A 32 -3.28 20.83 60.33
CA ARG A 32 -4.24 20.78 61.45
C ARG A 32 -3.63 21.36 62.72
N SER A 33 -2.41 20.94 63.06
CA SER A 33 -1.70 21.45 64.23
C SER A 33 -1.46 22.96 64.14
N HIS A 34 -1.13 23.48 62.95
CA HIS A 34 -1.01 24.92 62.74
C HIS A 34 -2.33 25.68 62.91
N LEU A 35 -3.44 25.15 62.38
CA LEU A 35 -4.76 25.77 62.55
C LEU A 35 -5.23 25.76 64.01
N GLU A 36 -5.00 24.66 64.73
CA GLU A 36 -5.33 24.54 66.15
C GLU A 36 -4.51 25.53 66.99
N SER A 37 -3.20 25.64 66.73
CA SER A 37 -2.34 26.64 67.38
C SER A 37 -2.82 28.08 67.13
N VAL A 38 -3.13 28.44 65.88
CA VAL A 38 -3.59 29.80 65.55
C VAL A 38 -4.98 30.09 66.15
N ARG A 39 -5.86 29.08 66.22
CA ARG A 39 -7.16 29.19 66.88
C ARG A 39 -6.97 29.47 68.37
N ASP A 40 -6.10 28.72 69.04
CA ASP A 40 -5.91 28.84 70.49
C ASP A 40 -5.27 30.19 70.86
N ASP A 41 -4.36 30.71 70.03
CA ASP A 41 -3.82 32.08 70.17
C ASP A 41 -4.91 33.15 70.04
N LEU A 42 -5.83 33.00 69.07
CA LEU A 42 -6.95 33.92 68.85
C LEU A 42 -8.00 33.87 69.98
N ILE A 43 -8.17 32.70 70.61
CA ILE A 43 -9.01 32.55 71.80
C ILE A 43 -8.34 33.24 73.01
N ALA A 44 -7.03 33.11 73.16
CA ALA A 44 -6.26 33.81 74.20
C ALA A 44 -6.29 35.35 74.03
N GLU A 45 -6.41 35.84 72.79
CA GLU A 45 -6.64 37.26 72.47
C GLU A 45 -8.09 37.73 72.74
N GLY A 46 -8.95 36.86 73.26
CA GLY A 46 -10.30 37.20 73.71
C GLY A 46 -11.40 37.07 72.65
N LYS A 47 -11.14 36.40 71.52
CA LYS A 47 -12.18 36.13 70.51
C LYS A 47 -13.06 34.95 70.89
N ASN A 48 -14.33 35.03 70.51
CA ASN A 48 -15.26 33.89 70.60
C ASN A 48 -14.73 32.73 69.75
N GLU A 49 -14.85 31.50 70.24
CA GLU A 49 -14.43 30.25 69.59
C GLU A 49 -14.87 30.18 68.12
N SER A 50 -16.09 30.59 67.81
CA SER A 50 -16.63 30.60 66.44
C SER A 50 -16.03 31.68 65.51
N GLU A 51 -15.54 32.79 66.07
CA GLU A 51 -14.82 33.84 65.34
C GLU A 51 -13.33 33.52 65.19
N ALA A 52 -12.70 32.95 66.22
CA ALA A 52 -11.31 32.48 66.18
C ALA A 52 -11.11 31.45 65.07
N LEU A 53 -12.08 30.55 64.89
CA LEU A 53 -12.05 29.48 63.90
C LEU A 53 -12.19 30.01 62.45
N ARG A 54 -13.07 30.99 62.22
CA ARG A 54 -13.18 31.67 60.92
C ARG A 54 -11.93 32.48 60.59
N GLU A 55 -11.37 33.18 61.58
CA GLU A 55 -10.19 34.01 61.38
C GLU A 55 -8.92 33.16 61.20
N ALA A 56 -8.81 32.01 61.87
CA ALA A 56 -7.74 31.03 61.64
C ALA A 56 -7.80 30.46 60.21
N CYS A 57 -8.99 30.06 59.74
CA CYS A 57 -9.20 29.63 58.35
C CYS A 57 -8.94 30.73 57.32
N ARG A 58 -9.16 32.00 57.67
CA ARG A 58 -8.86 33.17 56.83
C ARG A 58 -7.37 33.49 56.80
N ARG A 59 -6.67 33.38 57.93
CA ARG A 59 -5.20 33.56 58.03
C ARG A 59 -4.42 32.49 57.27
N LEU A 60 -4.98 31.29 57.12
CA LEU A 60 -4.41 30.21 56.30
C LEU A 60 -4.34 30.57 54.80
N GLY A 61 -5.07 31.59 54.35
CA GLY A 61 -5.03 32.05 52.95
C GLY A 61 -5.96 31.30 51.99
N ASP A 62 -5.79 31.56 50.70
CA ASP A 62 -6.55 30.88 49.64
C ASP A 62 -6.10 29.41 49.54
N SER A 63 -7.08 28.49 49.56
CA SER A 63 -6.83 27.05 49.44
C SER A 63 -6.07 26.71 48.15
N ALA A 64 -6.29 27.49 47.07
CA ALA A 64 -5.66 27.26 45.77
C ALA A 64 -4.16 27.64 45.76
N GLU A 65 -3.77 28.76 46.37
CA GLU A 65 -2.37 29.18 46.48
C GLU A 65 -1.58 28.31 47.46
N LEU A 66 -2.21 27.95 48.58
CA LEU A 66 -1.60 27.09 49.59
C LEU A 66 -1.35 25.68 49.03
N SER A 67 -2.31 25.12 48.29
CA SER A 67 -2.15 23.81 47.65
C SER A 67 -1.06 23.81 46.57
N GLN A 68 -0.91 24.88 45.77
CA GLN A 68 0.21 24.99 44.83
C GLN A 68 1.56 25.11 45.54
N SER A 69 1.62 25.88 46.63
CA SER A 69 2.83 26.06 47.42
C SER A 69 3.26 24.76 48.11
N LEU A 70 2.31 24.02 48.68
CA LEU A 70 2.52 22.68 49.24
C LEU A 70 3.01 21.70 48.18
N LEU A 71 2.42 21.73 46.98
CA LEU A 71 2.87 20.87 45.89
C LEU A 71 4.31 21.20 45.45
N GLN A 72 4.72 22.46 45.43
CA GLN A 72 6.11 22.84 45.12
C GLN A 72 7.09 22.47 46.26
N ALA A 73 6.72 22.75 47.51
CA ALA A 73 7.56 22.49 48.68
C ALA A 73 7.77 20.98 48.92
N ASP A 74 6.69 20.21 48.80
CA ASP A 74 6.72 18.76 49.03
C ASP A 74 7.03 17.96 47.76
N PHE A 75 7.23 18.62 46.59
CA PHE A 75 7.59 17.91 45.36
C PHE A 75 8.90 17.13 45.50
N THR A 76 9.84 17.62 46.30
CA THR A 76 11.11 16.92 46.57
C THR A 76 10.90 15.73 47.50
N ARG A 77 9.96 15.84 48.46
CA ARG A 77 9.60 14.82 49.47
C ARG A 77 8.69 13.71 48.95
N LEU A 78 7.94 13.94 47.85
CA LEU A 78 7.15 12.91 47.19
C LEU A 78 8.00 11.68 46.89
N LYS A 79 7.59 10.52 47.42
CA LYS A 79 8.23 9.24 47.11
C LYS A 79 8.24 9.04 45.59
N LEU A 80 9.29 8.42 45.03
CA LEU A 80 9.44 8.20 43.58
C LEU A 80 8.15 7.62 42.94
N HIS A 81 7.43 6.77 43.67
CA HIS A 81 6.16 6.17 43.26
C HIS A 81 5.00 7.19 43.10
N ALA A 82 4.98 8.28 43.87
CA ALA A 82 3.98 9.35 43.74
C ALA A 82 4.28 10.27 42.54
N LYS A 83 5.57 10.55 42.29
CA LYS A 83 6.01 11.26 41.07
C LYS A 83 5.65 10.48 39.80
N ILE A 84 5.90 9.17 39.81
CA ILE A 84 5.51 8.27 38.71
C ILE A 84 3.98 8.26 38.51
N ARG A 85 3.19 8.31 39.60
CA ARG A 85 1.71 8.38 39.53
C ARG A 85 1.23 9.67 38.85
N LEU A 86 1.75 10.82 39.27
CA LEU A 86 1.39 12.12 38.69
C LEU A 86 1.79 12.18 37.20
N PHE A 87 2.98 11.67 36.87
CA PHE A 87 3.47 11.60 35.50
C PHE A 87 2.59 10.70 34.62
N LEU A 88 2.30 9.47 35.05
CA LEU A 88 1.42 8.55 34.32
C LEU A 88 0.04 9.16 34.09
N ARG A 89 -0.47 9.93 35.05
CA ARG A 89 -1.77 10.63 34.99
C ARG A 89 -1.82 11.74 33.93
N LEU A 90 -0.73 12.50 33.77
CA LEU A 90 -0.59 13.50 32.70
C LEU A 90 -0.36 12.87 31.33
N MET A 91 0.31 11.72 31.30
CA MET A 91 0.72 11.05 30.08
C MET A 91 -0.34 10.13 29.47
N ILE A 92 -1.51 9.91 30.09
CA ILE A 92 -2.55 8.99 29.56
C ILE A 92 -2.97 9.38 28.13
N LEU A 93 -3.22 10.66 27.88
CA LEU A 93 -3.66 11.13 26.56
C LEU A 93 -2.53 11.03 25.50
N PRO A 94 -1.29 11.51 25.76
CA PRO A 94 -0.16 11.24 24.88
C PRO A 94 0.08 9.74 24.63
N MET A 95 0.01 8.91 25.68
CA MET A 95 0.14 7.45 25.56
C MET A 95 -0.95 6.85 24.69
N LEU A 96 -2.18 7.38 24.72
CA LEU A 96 -3.29 6.93 23.88
C LEU A 96 -3.06 7.27 22.42
N LEU A 97 -2.55 8.47 22.12
CA LEU A 97 -2.17 8.86 20.76
C LEU A 97 -1.02 8.01 20.22
N ILE A 98 0.02 7.79 21.05
CA ILE A 98 1.14 6.91 20.71
C ILE A 98 0.66 5.48 20.51
N ALA A 99 -0.20 4.97 21.39
CA ALA A 99 -0.81 3.65 21.28
C ALA A 99 -1.60 3.50 19.98
N ALA A 100 -2.42 4.48 19.62
CA ALA A 100 -3.19 4.47 18.38
C ALA A 100 -2.28 4.50 17.14
N TYR A 101 -1.23 5.34 17.17
CA TYR A 101 -0.23 5.41 16.11
C TYR A 101 0.53 4.09 15.94
N LEU A 102 1.00 3.50 17.04
CA LEU A 102 1.71 2.22 17.03
C LEU A 102 0.79 1.07 16.65
N ALA A 103 -0.47 1.07 17.05
CA ALA A 103 -1.38 -0.05 16.85
C ALA A 103 -1.81 -0.24 15.39
N VAL A 104 -1.67 0.77 14.52
CA VAL A 104 -2.18 0.67 13.15
C VAL A 104 -1.11 0.97 12.11
N ASP A 105 -0.86 -0.01 11.24
CA ASP A 105 -0.06 0.21 10.02
C ASP A 105 -1.00 0.75 8.94
N TRP A 106 -1.21 2.06 8.98
CA TRP A 106 -2.16 2.71 8.07
C TRP A 106 -1.76 2.54 6.61
N ARG A 107 -0.45 2.54 6.32
CA ARG A 107 0.04 2.36 4.95
C ARG A 107 -0.28 0.96 4.45
N PHE A 108 0.08 -0.07 5.21
CA PHE A 108 -0.26 -1.44 4.82
C PHE A 108 -1.77 -1.64 4.63
N PHE A 109 -2.57 -1.17 5.57
CA PHE A 109 -4.02 -1.34 5.49
C PHE A 109 -4.63 -0.62 4.29
N LEU A 110 -4.22 0.62 4.02
CA LEU A 110 -4.74 1.41 2.90
C LEU A 110 -4.24 0.88 1.55
N THR A 111 -2.98 0.46 1.44
CA THR A 111 -2.44 -0.18 0.23
C THR A 111 -3.18 -1.49 -0.06
N PHE A 112 -3.33 -2.37 0.93
CA PHE A 112 -3.92 -3.70 0.73
C PHE A 112 -5.44 -3.63 0.47
N LEU A 113 -6.17 -2.75 1.15
CA LEU A 113 -7.61 -2.56 0.93
C LEU A 113 -7.98 -1.99 -0.44
N ASN A 114 -7.11 -1.13 -0.96
CA ASN A 114 -7.38 -0.38 -2.19
C ASN A 114 -6.73 -1.00 -3.42
N SER A 115 -5.84 -1.98 -3.24
CA SER A 115 -5.13 -2.55 -4.36
C SER A 115 -6.06 -3.26 -5.35
N SER A 116 -6.13 -2.72 -6.57
CA SER A 116 -6.94 -3.29 -7.65
C SER A 116 -6.39 -4.64 -8.13
N ILE A 117 -5.06 -4.84 -8.05
CA ILE A 117 -4.37 -6.08 -8.42
C ILE A 117 -4.79 -7.23 -7.50
N LEU A 118 -4.85 -6.98 -6.18
CA LEU A 118 -5.26 -7.98 -5.20
C LEU A 118 -6.77 -8.26 -5.21
N ASN A 119 -7.58 -7.26 -5.61
CA ASN A 119 -9.03 -7.38 -5.68
C ASN A 119 -9.56 -7.97 -7.02
N GLY A 120 -8.76 -7.92 -8.10
CA GLY A 120 -9.11 -8.46 -9.42
C GLY A 120 -8.81 -9.95 -9.62
N GLY A 121 -8.15 -10.58 -8.64
CA GLY A 121 -7.74 -11.98 -8.69
C GLY A 121 -8.77 -12.97 -8.11
N ASP A 122 -8.53 -14.27 -8.31
CA ASP A 122 -9.30 -15.36 -7.68
C ASP A 122 -9.46 -15.14 -6.16
N PRO A 123 -10.68 -14.95 -5.64
CA PRO A 123 -10.95 -14.75 -4.21
C PRO A 123 -10.44 -15.89 -3.32
N SER A 124 -10.23 -17.09 -3.88
CA SER A 124 -9.71 -18.26 -3.15
C SER A 124 -8.22 -18.15 -2.79
N ALA A 125 -7.49 -17.18 -3.38
CA ALA A 125 -6.08 -16.96 -3.10
C ALA A 125 -5.78 -16.04 -1.92
N LEU A 126 -6.79 -15.33 -1.43
CA LEU A 126 -6.70 -14.53 -0.21
C LEU A 126 -7.76 -15.02 0.79
N PRO A 127 -7.39 -15.61 1.94
CA PRO A 127 -8.33 -15.87 3.04
C PRO A 127 -8.91 -14.57 3.66
N MET A 128 -8.53 -13.40 3.12
CA MET A 128 -8.79 -12.06 3.63
C MET A 128 -9.47 -11.18 2.59
N ALA A 129 -10.46 -11.70 1.85
CA ALA A 129 -11.38 -10.83 1.13
C ALA A 129 -12.06 -9.92 2.18
N VAL A 130 -11.64 -8.66 2.27
CA VAL A 130 -12.21 -7.72 3.23
C VAL A 130 -13.70 -7.59 2.92
N PRO A 131 -14.60 -7.95 3.85
CA PRO A 131 -16.02 -7.92 3.59
C PRO A 131 -16.43 -6.54 3.08
N ARG A 132 -17.24 -6.50 2.01
CA ARG A 132 -17.73 -5.25 1.37
C ARG A 132 -18.25 -4.22 2.39
N PHE A 133 -18.78 -4.68 3.51
CA PHE A 133 -19.25 -3.86 4.63
C PHE A 133 -18.14 -3.00 5.27
N ILE A 134 -16.95 -3.54 5.53
CA ILE A 134 -15.81 -2.76 6.09
C ILE A 134 -15.38 -1.68 5.09
N ARG A 135 -15.37 -2.00 3.80
CA ARG A 135 -15.09 -1.04 2.72
C ARG A 135 -16.12 0.10 2.71
N SER A 136 -17.40 -0.22 2.87
CA SER A 136 -18.48 0.78 2.95
C SER A 136 -18.48 1.62 4.23
N LEU A 137 -17.89 1.10 5.32
CA LEU A 137 -17.72 1.82 6.58
C LEU A 137 -16.59 2.84 6.52
N ILE A 138 -15.48 2.49 5.86
CA ILE A 138 -14.32 3.37 5.72
C ILE A 138 -14.57 4.45 4.66
N TYR A 139 -15.22 4.09 3.54
CA TYR A 139 -15.37 4.98 2.39
C TYR A 139 -16.79 5.55 2.21
N GLY A 140 -17.72 5.26 3.13
CA GLY A 140 -19.14 5.60 2.98
C GLY A 140 -19.86 4.66 1.99
N LYS A 141 -21.20 4.78 1.92
CA LYS A 141 -22.06 3.94 1.04
C LYS A 141 -21.44 3.84 -0.35
N SER A 142 -21.15 2.60 -0.72
CA SER A 142 -20.61 2.15 -2.00
C SER A 142 -21.16 2.97 -3.16
N THR A 143 -20.30 3.75 -3.80
CA THR A 143 -20.54 4.21 -5.16
C THR A 143 -20.33 2.98 -6.06
N PRO A 144 -21.35 2.59 -6.85
CA PRO A 144 -21.25 1.44 -7.73
C PRO A 144 -20.23 1.73 -8.85
N ASP A 145 -19.42 0.73 -9.17
CA ASP A 145 -18.55 0.64 -10.36
C ASP A 145 -17.79 1.93 -10.72
N MET A 146 -16.80 2.31 -9.89
CA MET A 146 -15.84 3.33 -10.30
C MET A 146 -14.69 2.71 -11.11
N PRO A 147 -14.31 3.29 -12.27
CA PRO A 147 -13.18 2.81 -13.06
C PRO A 147 -11.89 2.94 -12.25
N GLY A 148 -11.09 1.87 -12.20
CA GLY A 148 -9.98 1.64 -11.27
C GLY A 148 -8.86 2.69 -11.19
N GLY A 149 -8.87 3.74 -12.02
CA GLY A 149 -7.91 4.84 -11.92
C GLY A 149 -8.12 5.78 -10.72
N LYS A 150 -9.35 5.91 -10.21
CA LYS A 150 -9.62 6.76 -9.02
C LYS A 150 -9.13 6.14 -7.71
N ASP A 151 -9.03 4.81 -7.66
CA ASP A 151 -8.56 4.10 -6.46
C ASP A 151 -7.04 4.25 -6.30
N ILE A 152 -6.27 4.14 -7.40
CA ILE A 152 -4.82 4.36 -7.42
C ILE A 152 -4.47 5.80 -7.01
N GLN A 153 -5.22 6.79 -7.53
CA GLN A 153 -5.07 8.21 -7.16
C GLN A 153 -5.26 8.46 -5.67
N ARG A 154 -6.32 7.90 -5.09
CA ARG A 154 -6.59 8.04 -3.67
C ARG A 154 -5.51 7.34 -2.86
N GLN A 155 -5.19 6.10 -3.18
CA GLN A 155 -4.22 5.28 -2.43
C GLN A 155 -2.83 5.92 -2.36
N ILE A 156 -2.28 6.35 -3.50
CA ILE A 156 -0.92 6.89 -3.55
C ILE A 156 -0.91 8.38 -3.16
N GLY A 157 -1.95 9.14 -3.54
CA GLY A 157 -2.08 10.56 -3.24
C GLY A 157 -2.34 10.89 -1.76
N TYR A 158 -2.98 10.00 -0.99
CA TYR A 158 -3.20 10.24 0.45
C TYR A 158 -1.94 10.11 1.30
N HIS A 159 -0.93 9.38 0.83
CA HIS A 159 0.28 9.10 1.61
C HIS A 159 1.48 9.95 1.21
N ARG A 160 1.40 10.67 0.10
CA ARG A 160 2.51 11.46 -0.44
C ARG A 160 2.03 12.85 -0.83
N ASN A 161 2.79 13.85 -0.40
CA ASN A 161 2.57 15.24 -0.78
C ASN A 161 3.19 15.49 -2.16
N PHE A 162 2.43 15.20 -3.21
CA PHE A 162 2.79 15.62 -4.56
C PHE A 162 2.44 17.09 -4.77
N THR A 163 3.31 17.82 -5.46
CA THR A 163 2.93 19.10 -6.06
C THR A 163 1.85 18.90 -7.12
N ALA A 164 1.11 19.94 -7.48
CA ALA A 164 0.09 19.86 -8.54
C ALA A 164 0.68 19.32 -9.87
N LYS A 165 1.92 19.73 -10.19
CA LYS A 165 2.64 19.29 -11.40
C LYS A 165 2.98 17.80 -11.35
N GLU A 166 3.47 17.31 -10.22
CA GLU A 166 3.76 15.87 -10.04
C GLU A 166 2.48 15.04 -10.04
N TRP A 167 1.39 15.55 -9.48
CA TRP A 167 0.11 14.86 -9.46
C TRP A 167 -0.46 14.65 -10.87
N GLU A 168 -0.36 15.67 -11.72
CA GLU A 168 -0.70 15.57 -13.15
C GLU A 168 0.17 14.55 -13.87
N LEU A 169 1.48 14.59 -13.62
CA LEU A 169 2.42 13.64 -14.23
C LEU A 169 2.10 12.20 -13.83
N MET A 170 1.73 11.97 -12.56
CA MET A 170 1.45 10.66 -11.99
C MET A 170 0.11 10.06 -12.44
N PHE A 171 -0.95 10.85 -12.52
CA PHE A 171 -2.31 10.29 -12.52
C PHE A 171 -3.25 10.78 -13.62
N LEU A 172 -2.85 11.74 -14.45
CA LEU A 172 -3.79 12.42 -15.35
C LEU A 172 -4.47 11.50 -16.40
N ASP A 173 -3.81 10.41 -16.81
CA ASP A 173 -4.36 9.41 -17.73
C ASP A 173 -5.20 8.33 -17.04
N SER A 174 -5.19 8.26 -15.71
CA SER A 174 -5.94 7.25 -14.97
C SER A 174 -7.42 7.60 -14.86
N GLY A 175 -8.30 6.63 -15.07
CA GLY A 175 -9.75 6.75 -14.81
C GLY A 175 -10.49 7.72 -15.73
N ASN A 176 -10.00 7.95 -16.95
CA ASN A 176 -10.59 8.86 -17.94
C ASN A 176 -10.68 10.33 -17.47
N LEU A 177 -9.78 10.76 -16.58
CA LEU A 177 -9.72 12.16 -16.13
C LEU A 177 -9.50 13.12 -17.30
N LEU A 178 -8.61 12.75 -18.22
CA LEU A 178 -8.28 13.54 -19.39
C LEU A 178 -9.50 13.86 -20.26
N GLY A 179 -10.46 12.93 -20.38
CA GLY A 179 -11.70 13.13 -21.12
C GLY A 179 -12.65 14.18 -20.52
N LYS A 180 -12.37 14.68 -19.32
CA LYS A 180 -13.15 15.73 -18.65
C LYS A 180 -12.58 17.13 -18.85
N TYR A 181 -11.36 17.24 -19.36
CA TYR A 181 -10.71 18.54 -19.54
C TYR A 181 -11.22 19.16 -20.85
N SER A 182 -11.51 20.46 -20.82
CA SER A 182 -11.74 21.23 -22.05
C SER A 182 -10.45 21.36 -22.86
N ASP A 183 -10.59 21.66 -24.15
CA ASP A 183 -9.42 21.87 -25.02
C ASP A 183 -8.50 23.01 -24.51
N GLU A 184 -9.08 24.04 -23.90
CA GLU A 184 -8.34 25.15 -23.28
C GLU A 184 -7.57 24.69 -22.04
N GLN A 185 -8.21 23.90 -21.17
CA GLN A 185 -7.54 23.32 -19.99
C GLN A 185 -6.39 22.39 -20.39
N ILE A 186 -6.55 21.62 -21.48
CA ILE A 186 -5.49 20.78 -22.04
C ILE A 186 -4.34 21.65 -22.55
N ARG A 187 -4.61 22.74 -23.27
CA ARG A 187 -3.54 23.66 -23.74
C ARG A 187 -2.78 24.26 -22.57
N GLU A 188 -3.48 24.70 -21.54
CA GLU A 188 -2.85 25.28 -20.35
C GLU A 188 -2.04 24.26 -19.56
N LEU A 189 -2.54 23.02 -19.44
CA LEU A 189 -1.79 21.89 -18.91
C LEU A 189 -0.49 21.66 -19.70
N LEU A 190 -0.56 21.58 -21.02
CA LEU A 190 0.63 21.35 -21.85
C LEU A 190 1.64 22.50 -21.67
N LYS A 191 1.19 23.76 -21.62
CA LYS A 191 2.06 24.92 -21.33
C LYS A 191 2.77 24.80 -19.97
N ARG A 192 2.07 24.36 -18.92
CA ARG A 192 2.65 24.16 -17.58
C ARG A 192 3.73 23.07 -17.53
N HIS A 193 3.71 22.15 -18.50
CA HIS A 193 4.71 21.09 -18.68
C HIS A 193 5.56 21.27 -19.95
N ALA A 194 5.81 22.51 -20.37
CA ALA A 194 6.65 22.83 -21.53
C ALA A 194 8.09 22.30 -21.44
N ASP A 195 8.58 22.09 -20.22
CA ASP A 195 9.88 21.50 -19.89
C ASP A 195 9.91 19.96 -19.97
N ASN A 196 8.77 19.30 -20.15
CA ASN A 196 8.67 17.84 -20.19
C ASN A 196 8.06 17.34 -21.52
N PRO A 197 8.88 17.22 -22.59
CA PRO A 197 8.39 16.78 -23.91
C PRO A 197 7.85 15.35 -23.90
N VAL A 198 8.31 14.49 -22.97
CA VAL A 198 7.79 13.12 -22.84
C VAL A 198 6.35 13.12 -22.36
N PHE A 199 6.05 13.92 -21.33
CA PHE A 199 4.70 14.07 -20.82
C PHE A 199 3.78 14.69 -21.88
N GLN A 200 4.23 15.77 -22.53
CA GLN A 200 3.45 16.40 -23.59
C GLN A 200 3.15 15.43 -24.74
N GLY A 201 4.19 14.72 -25.23
CA GLY A 201 4.05 13.75 -26.30
C GLY A 201 3.10 12.62 -25.94
N TYR A 202 3.18 12.11 -24.70
CA TYR A 202 2.25 11.10 -24.20
C TYR A 202 0.81 11.60 -24.16
N ILE A 203 0.55 12.76 -23.56
CA ILE A 203 -0.80 13.32 -23.42
C ILE A 203 -1.41 13.62 -24.78
N ILE A 204 -0.65 14.23 -25.70
CA ILE A 204 -1.12 14.49 -27.06
C ILE A 204 -1.41 13.17 -27.79
N SER A 205 -0.55 12.16 -27.65
CA SER A 205 -0.77 10.83 -28.23
C SER A 205 -2.03 10.16 -27.65
N LEU A 206 -2.25 10.29 -26.35
CA LEU A 206 -3.44 9.75 -25.68
C LEU A 206 -4.73 10.42 -26.18
N LEU A 207 -4.73 11.75 -26.33
CA LEU A 207 -5.87 12.51 -26.86
C LEU A 207 -6.13 12.26 -28.35
N ALA A 208 -5.07 12.03 -29.11
CA ALA A 208 -5.18 11.66 -30.52
C ALA A 208 -5.58 10.19 -30.70
N SER A 209 -5.56 9.38 -29.63
CA SER A 209 -5.97 7.98 -29.70
C SER A 209 -7.49 7.84 -29.65
N GLY A 210 -8.05 6.98 -30.49
CA GLY A 210 -9.49 6.67 -30.54
C GLY A 210 -10.26 7.35 -31.68
N GLU A 211 -9.98 8.62 -31.96
CA GLU A 211 -10.63 9.41 -33.02
C GLU A 211 -9.61 10.18 -33.85
N LEU A 212 -9.87 10.35 -35.15
CA LEU A 212 -9.00 11.13 -36.01
C LEU A 212 -9.16 12.63 -35.71
N ARG A 213 -8.17 13.20 -35.02
CA ARG A 213 -8.11 14.61 -34.62
C ARG A 213 -6.89 15.30 -35.23
N PRO A 214 -7.00 15.89 -36.43
CA PRO A 214 -5.86 16.46 -37.17
C PRO A 214 -5.05 17.48 -36.38
N GLU A 215 -5.71 18.32 -35.58
CA GLU A 215 -5.11 19.34 -34.74
C GLU A 215 -4.23 18.75 -33.64
N ARG A 216 -4.60 17.60 -33.07
CA ARG A 216 -3.80 16.90 -32.05
C ARG A 216 -2.59 16.21 -32.68
N LEU A 217 -2.77 15.64 -33.87
CA LEU A 217 -1.67 15.04 -34.62
C LEU A 217 -0.69 16.11 -35.14
N ALA A 218 -1.18 17.30 -35.51
CA ALA A 218 -0.32 18.45 -35.85
C ALA A 218 0.51 18.89 -34.64
N ALA A 219 -0.11 19.08 -33.47
CA ALA A 219 0.62 19.40 -32.24
C ALA A 219 1.70 18.35 -31.89
N LEU A 220 1.45 17.07 -32.17
CA LEU A 220 2.45 16.02 -31.97
C LEU A 220 3.62 16.12 -32.96
N ARG A 221 3.35 16.53 -34.21
CA ARG A 221 4.41 16.82 -35.20
C ARG A 221 5.22 18.04 -34.80
N ASP A 222 4.57 19.09 -34.30
CA ASP A 222 5.26 20.32 -33.90
C ASP A 222 6.16 20.08 -32.68
N LEU A 223 5.75 19.20 -31.78
CA LEU A 223 6.54 18.81 -30.60
C LEU A 223 7.83 18.05 -30.96
N ASP A 224 7.75 17.16 -31.95
CA ASP A 224 8.84 16.27 -32.35
C ASP A 224 8.78 16.01 -33.87
N PRO A 225 9.27 16.95 -34.71
CA PRO A 225 9.08 16.92 -36.17
C PRO A 225 9.69 15.69 -36.85
N ASP A 226 10.83 15.23 -36.33
CA ASP A 226 11.58 14.07 -36.83
C ASP A 226 10.97 12.73 -36.39
N ASN A 227 9.96 12.74 -35.54
CA ASN A 227 9.30 11.54 -35.05
C ASN A 227 8.13 11.12 -35.94
N GLY A 228 8.18 9.89 -36.42
CA GLY A 228 7.16 9.27 -37.25
C GLY A 228 5.87 8.89 -36.52
N LEU A 229 5.81 9.02 -35.18
CA LEU A 229 4.66 8.56 -34.39
C LEU A 229 3.34 9.23 -34.78
N ALA A 230 3.32 10.55 -35.01
CA ALA A 230 2.09 11.25 -35.36
C ALA A 230 1.49 10.75 -36.68
N ASP A 231 2.33 10.55 -37.69
CA ASP A 231 1.92 10.02 -38.98
C ASP A 231 1.53 8.55 -38.89
N LEU A 232 2.19 7.76 -38.03
CA LEU A 232 1.79 6.40 -37.73
C LEU A 232 0.39 6.35 -37.10
N MET A 233 0.12 7.20 -36.11
CA MET A 233 -1.20 7.24 -35.47
C MET A 233 -2.29 7.65 -36.46
N ALA A 234 -2.01 8.67 -37.30
CA ALA A 234 -2.91 9.10 -38.38
C ALA A 234 -3.23 7.93 -39.33
N ALA A 235 -2.19 7.22 -39.79
CA ALA A 235 -2.32 6.06 -40.67
C ALA A 235 -3.16 4.96 -40.02
N GLY A 236 -2.92 4.63 -38.75
CA GLY A 236 -3.65 3.59 -38.04
C GLY A 236 -5.12 3.90 -37.78
N LEU A 237 -5.46 5.15 -37.50
CA LEU A 237 -6.84 5.60 -37.34
C LEU A 237 -7.60 5.62 -38.67
N LEU A 238 -6.98 6.15 -39.74
CA LEU A 238 -7.56 6.14 -41.09
C LEU A 238 -7.75 4.72 -41.61
N ALA A 239 -6.78 3.83 -41.39
CA ALA A 239 -6.89 2.42 -41.74
C ALA A 239 -8.08 1.77 -41.02
N LYS A 240 -8.22 1.99 -39.71
CA LYS A 240 -9.38 1.52 -38.93
C LYS A 240 -10.71 1.98 -39.52
N LEU A 241 -10.82 3.26 -39.86
CA LEU A 241 -12.02 3.86 -40.43
C LEU A 241 -12.31 3.41 -41.86
N SER A 242 -11.32 2.84 -42.55
CA SER A 242 -11.46 2.32 -43.90
C SER A 242 -11.92 0.86 -43.96
N PHE A 243 -11.85 0.13 -42.85
CA PHE A 243 -12.27 -1.27 -42.79
C PHE A 243 -13.79 -1.42 -42.80
N SER A 244 -14.28 -2.54 -43.33
CA SER A 244 -15.68 -2.95 -43.16
C SER A 244 -16.01 -3.15 -41.68
N LYS A 245 -17.15 -2.62 -41.21
CA LYS A 245 -17.60 -2.73 -39.81
C LYS A 245 -18.09 -4.14 -39.51
N HIS A 246 -17.22 -5.11 -39.21
CA HIS A 246 -17.66 -6.44 -38.76
C HIS A 246 -17.08 -6.87 -37.41
N THR A 247 -18.00 -7.37 -36.60
CA THR A 247 -17.94 -7.90 -35.24
C THR A 247 -17.46 -9.36 -35.22
N HIS A 248 -16.71 -9.72 -34.18
CA HIS A 248 -16.46 -11.07 -33.64
C HIS A 248 -16.62 -12.30 -34.56
N ARG A 249 -15.51 -13.07 -34.69
CA ARG A 249 -15.37 -14.43 -35.26
C ARG A 249 -15.21 -14.52 -36.79
N GLY A 250 -13.94 -14.57 -37.22
CA GLY A 250 -13.53 -15.40 -38.37
C GLY A 250 -13.73 -14.86 -39.79
N GLN A 251 -14.40 -13.73 -40.00
CA GLN A 251 -14.48 -13.12 -41.35
C GLN A 251 -13.23 -12.30 -41.69
N GLN A 252 -12.82 -12.33 -42.96
CA GLN A 252 -11.69 -11.57 -43.48
C GLN A 252 -12.02 -10.07 -43.50
N VAL A 253 -11.15 -9.25 -42.92
CA VAL A 253 -11.24 -7.78 -42.97
C VAL A 253 -11.03 -7.32 -44.41
N THR A 254 -11.90 -6.42 -44.91
CA THR A 254 -11.82 -5.84 -46.26
C THR A 254 -11.80 -4.32 -46.21
N ILE A 255 -11.36 -3.67 -47.30
CA ILE A 255 -11.37 -2.22 -47.45
C ILE A 255 -12.76 -1.78 -47.91
N ALA A 256 -13.49 -1.07 -47.05
CA ALA A 256 -14.80 -0.48 -47.35
C ALA A 256 -14.68 0.95 -47.90
N ASP A 257 -13.65 1.70 -47.49
CA ASP A 257 -13.40 3.07 -47.96
C ASP A 257 -11.99 3.19 -48.53
N ARG A 258 -11.91 3.07 -49.87
CA ARG A 258 -10.65 3.14 -50.60
C ARG A 258 -9.92 4.46 -50.38
N ALA A 259 -10.63 5.59 -50.41
CA ALA A 259 -10.02 6.91 -50.30
C ALA A 259 -9.38 7.12 -48.92
N LYS A 260 -10.05 6.64 -47.85
CA LYS A 260 -9.46 6.66 -46.50
C LYS A 260 -8.24 5.75 -46.39
N MET A 261 -8.28 4.54 -46.99
CA MET A 261 -7.13 3.65 -46.99
C MET A 261 -5.94 4.26 -47.73
N GLU A 262 -6.16 4.88 -48.89
CA GLU A 262 -5.09 5.57 -49.63
C GLU A 262 -4.45 6.68 -48.78
N ARG A 263 -5.26 7.50 -48.09
CA ARG A 263 -4.76 8.51 -47.15
C ARG A 263 -3.98 7.89 -45.99
N ALA A 264 -4.45 6.75 -45.46
CA ALA A 264 -3.73 6.02 -44.41
C ALA A 264 -2.34 5.61 -44.89
N MET A 265 -2.24 5.08 -46.11
CA MET A 265 -0.99 4.62 -46.69
C MET A 265 -0.02 5.76 -47.03
N LYS A 266 -0.52 6.94 -47.39
CA LYS A 266 0.30 8.16 -47.52
C LYS A 266 0.95 8.53 -46.18
N HIS A 267 0.18 8.56 -45.10
CA HIS A 267 0.74 8.82 -43.76
C HIS A 267 1.70 7.72 -43.29
N LEU A 268 1.46 6.46 -43.65
CA LEU A 268 2.39 5.38 -43.36
C LEU A 268 3.76 5.62 -44.03
N ARG A 269 3.78 6.02 -45.30
CA ARG A 269 5.03 6.36 -46.00
C ARG A 269 5.76 7.51 -45.30
N LEU A 270 5.07 8.61 -45.01
CA LEU A 270 5.62 9.75 -44.28
C LEU A 270 6.19 9.35 -42.91
N SER A 271 5.51 8.44 -42.20
CA SER A 271 5.97 7.93 -40.91
C SER A 271 7.28 7.15 -41.02
N LEU A 272 7.43 6.32 -42.06
CA LEU A 272 8.61 5.48 -42.27
C LEU A 272 9.79 6.20 -42.94
N GLU A 273 9.56 7.35 -43.57
CA GLU A 273 10.60 8.22 -44.12
C GLU A 273 11.29 9.05 -43.02
N LYS A 274 10.65 9.19 -41.86
CA LYS A 274 11.20 9.95 -40.73
C LYS A 274 12.33 9.19 -40.01
N PRO A 275 13.30 9.92 -39.41
CA PRO A 275 14.48 9.32 -38.77
C PRO A 275 14.18 8.26 -37.70
N TYR A 276 13.12 8.44 -36.90
CA TYR A 276 12.75 7.50 -35.85
C TYR A 276 11.25 7.51 -35.57
N ILE A 277 10.77 6.47 -34.88
CA ILE A 277 9.42 6.42 -34.29
C ILE A 277 9.60 6.22 -32.78
N ARG A 278 9.58 7.32 -32.03
CA ARG A 278 9.72 7.31 -30.57
C ARG A 278 8.35 7.27 -29.93
N ARG A 279 8.18 6.34 -29.00
CA ARG A 279 6.95 6.11 -28.23
C ARG A 279 7.15 6.65 -26.81
N TYR A 280 6.13 7.31 -26.26
CA TYR A 280 6.21 7.98 -24.96
C TYR A 280 5.82 7.16 -23.72
N PRO A 281 5.01 6.06 -23.78
CA PRO A 281 4.58 5.37 -22.56
C PRO A 281 5.74 4.92 -21.66
N ARG A 282 6.74 4.22 -22.20
CA ARG A 282 7.87 3.72 -21.41
C ARG A 282 8.59 4.84 -20.63
N ASP A 283 8.92 5.92 -21.33
CA ASP A 283 9.68 7.03 -20.75
C ASP A 283 8.86 7.72 -19.66
N LEU A 284 7.55 7.89 -19.88
CA LEU A 284 6.64 8.44 -18.88
C LEU A 284 6.53 7.53 -17.65
N MET A 285 6.36 6.22 -17.84
CA MET A 285 6.32 5.26 -16.73
C MET A 285 7.60 5.34 -15.89
N LEU A 286 8.77 5.40 -16.52
CA LEU A 286 10.04 5.55 -15.80
C LEU A 286 10.11 6.87 -15.02
N GLN A 287 9.59 7.97 -15.57
CA GLN A 287 9.46 9.22 -14.82
C GLN A 287 8.53 9.08 -13.61
N ARG A 288 7.38 8.41 -13.78
CA ARG A 288 6.44 8.13 -12.68
C ARG A 288 7.05 7.27 -11.60
N LEU A 289 7.80 6.22 -11.95
CA LEU A 289 8.46 5.36 -10.97
C LEU A 289 9.54 6.11 -10.19
N ARG A 290 10.27 7.03 -10.84
CA ARG A 290 11.25 7.91 -10.16
C ARG A 290 10.57 8.87 -9.19
N LEU A 291 9.45 9.49 -9.59
CA LEU A 291 8.67 10.37 -8.72
C LEU A 291 8.00 9.60 -7.58
N LEU A 292 7.51 8.40 -7.88
CA LEU A 292 6.96 7.51 -6.88
C LEU A 292 8.00 7.18 -5.83
N ASN A 293 9.29 7.02 -6.17
CA ASN A 293 10.36 6.70 -5.23
C ASN A 293 9.89 5.69 -4.17
N ALA A 294 9.44 4.54 -4.65
CA ALA A 294 8.73 3.57 -3.82
C ALA A 294 9.67 3.03 -2.74
N ALA A 295 9.15 2.84 -1.53
CA ALA A 295 9.93 2.20 -0.48
C ALA A 295 10.27 0.75 -0.89
N PRO A 296 11.42 0.20 -0.47
CA PRO A 296 11.82 -1.17 -0.76
C PRO A 296 11.07 -2.19 0.12
N ASP A 297 9.76 -2.04 0.20
CA ASP A 297 8.84 -2.88 0.96
C ASP A 297 7.68 -3.34 0.07
N ILE A 298 6.84 -4.23 0.60
CA ILE A 298 5.76 -4.84 -0.18
C ILE A 298 4.74 -3.82 -0.66
N CYS A 299 4.49 -2.78 0.14
CA CYS A 299 3.56 -1.72 -0.23
C CYS A 299 4.12 -0.90 -1.39
N GLY A 300 5.42 -0.56 -1.35
CA GLY A 300 6.09 0.15 -2.43
C GLY A 300 6.10 -0.67 -3.72
N TYR A 301 6.28 -1.99 -3.64
CA TYR A 301 6.18 -2.85 -4.82
C TYR A 301 4.77 -2.89 -5.42
N ILE A 302 3.73 -3.00 -4.59
CA ILE A 302 2.33 -2.91 -5.06
C ILE A 302 2.07 -1.56 -5.73
N GLU A 303 2.53 -0.45 -5.12
CA GLU A 303 2.44 0.89 -5.72
C GLU A 303 3.13 0.96 -7.09
N GLN A 304 4.32 0.35 -7.24
CA GLN A 304 5.05 0.29 -8.53
C GLN A 304 4.27 -0.49 -9.59
N LEU A 305 3.73 -1.66 -9.24
CA LEU A 305 2.94 -2.48 -10.15
C LEU A 305 1.66 -1.76 -10.59
N GLU A 306 0.99 -1.06 -9.67
CA GLU A 306 -0.22 -0.29 -9.97
C GLU A 306 0.06 0.86 -10.93
N ILE A 307 1.14 1.62 -10.71
CA ILE A 307 1.55 2.70 -11.61
C ILE A 307 1.95 2.15 -13.00
N SER A 308 2.69 1.04 -13.03
CA SER A 308 3.19 0.45 -14.28
C SER A 308 2.06 -0.17 -15.11
N SER A 309 1.09 -0.83 -14.45
CA SER A 309 -0.09 -1.41 -15.11
C SER A 309 -1.14 -0.37 -15.53
N ALA A 310 -1.15 0.81 -14.88
CA ALA A 310 -2.07 1.88 -15.24
C ALA A 310 -1.68 2.64 -16.52
N ILE A 311 -0.47 2.46 -17.05
CA ILE A 311 -0.05 3.21 -18.23
C ILE A 311 -0.77 2.76 -19.49
N SER A 312 -1.31 3.72 -20.23
CA SER A 312 -2.04 3.45 -21.47
C SER A 312 -1.09 3.35 -22.66
N ILE A 313 -1.12 2.22 -23.36
CA ILE A 313 -0.28 1.96 -24.55
C ILE A 313 -1.13 2.03 -25.82
N THR A 314 -1.68 3.21 -26.11
CA THR A 314 -2.76 3.39 -27.10
C THR A 314 -2.29 3.32 -28.56
N ASP A 315 -1.01 3.54 -28.80
CA ASP A 315 -0.39 3.48 -30.13
C ASP A 315 -0.33 2.06 -30.72
N LEU A 316 -0.39 1.01 -29.89
CA LEU A 316 -0.43 -0.40 -30.33
C LEU A 316 -1.61 -0.70 -31.25
N THR A 317 -2.73 0.00 -31.10
CA THR A 317 -3.86 -0.14 -32.02
C THR A 317 -3.50 0.35 -33.41
N GLY A 318 -2.71 1.43 -33.52
CA GLY A 318 -2.22 1.94 -34.79
C GLY A 318 -1.34 0.92 -35.52
N PHE A 319 -0.36 0.33 -34.82
CA PHE A 319 0.50 -0.73 -35.36
C PHE A 319 -0.30 -1.92 -35.91
N ARG A 320 -1.32 -2.38 -35.18
CA ARG A 320 -2.20 -3.48 -35.63
C ARG A 320 -2.96 -3.12 -36.90
N ASN A 321 -3.63 -1.96 -36.90
CA ASN A 321 -4.46 -1.53 -38.02
C ASN A 321 -3.62 -1.31 -39.28
N ILE A 322 -2.43 -0.73 -39.16
CA ILE A 322 -1.52 -0.53 -40.30
C ILE A 322 -0.99 -1.85 -40.82
N SER A 323 -0.60 -2.77 -39.93
CA SER A 323 -0.10 -4.08 -40.36
C SER A 323 -1.13 -4.85 -41.18
N VAL A 324 -2.42 -4.72 -40.82
CA VAL A 324 -3.53 -5.27 -41.60
C VAL A 324 -3.77 -4.45 -42.87
N GLY A 325 -3.83 -3.13 -42.76
CA GLY A 325 -4.15 -2.21 -43.85
C GLY A 325 -3.14 -2.25 -45.00
N ALA A 326 -1.83 -2.32 -44.69
CA ALA A 326 -0.78 -2.39 -45.70
C ALA A 326 -0.91 -3.65 -46.56
N VAL A 327 -1.20 -4.80 -45.95
CA VAL A 327 -1.43 -6.06 -46.68
C VAL A 327 -2.64 -5.93 -47.60
N LEU A 328 -3.79 -5.47 -47.08
CA LEU A 328 -5.03 -5.35 -47.86
C LEU A 328 -4.87 -4.34 -49.00
N TRP A 329 -4.15 -3.25 -48.76
CA TRP A 329 -3.87 -2.26 -49.78
C TRP A 329 -2.94 -2.80 -50.87
N GLY A 330 -1.90 -3.54 -50.49
CA GLY A 330 -1.05 -4.26 -51.44
C GLY A 330 -1.85 -5.25 -52.29
N GLU A 331 -2.74 -6.02 -51.69
CA GLU A 331 -3.63 -6.96 -52.41
C GLU A 331 -4.55 -6.25 -53.41
N LEU A 332 -5.07 -5.07 -53.03
CA LEU A 332 -5.88 -4.25 -53.93
C LEU A 332 -5.06 -3.73 -55.10
N LEU A 333 -3.88 -3.17 -54.84
CA LEU A 333 -2.97 -2.66 -55.88
C LEU A 333 -2.52 -3.76 -56.85
N GLU A 334 -2.24 -4.95 -56.33
CA GLU A 334 -1.87 -6.11 -57.15
C GLU A 334 -3.01 -6.53 -58.09
N LYS A 335 -4.26 -6.54 -57.61
CA LYS A 335 -5.46 -6.77 -58.45
C LYS A 335 -5.65 -5.69 -59.52
N GLU A 336 -5.23 -4.46 -59.24
CA GLU A 336 -5.25 -3.33 -60.18
C GLU A 336 -4.05 -3.33 -61.15
N GLY A 337 -3.17 -4.33 -61.09
CA GLY A 337 -1.98 -4.42 -61.95
C GLY A 337 -0.79 -3.58 -61.48
N ARG A 338 -0.87 -2.88 -60.35
CA ARG A 338 0.18 -2.02 -59.78
C ARG A 338 1.14 -2.81 -58.89
N LYS A 339 1.79 -3.81 -59.47
CA LYS A 339 2.60 -4.81 -58.74
C LYS A 339 3.81 -4.21 -58.00
N ASP A 340 4.51 -3.24 -58.59
CA ASP A 340 5.69 -2.63 -57.98
C ASP A 340 5.33 -1.84 -56.71
N GLU A 341 4.21 -1.11 -56.76
CA GLU A 341 3.71 -0.40 -55.60
C GLU A 341 3.17 -1.34 -54.52
N ALA A 342 2.47 -2.40 -54.92
CA ALA A 342 2.01 -3.45 -54.02
C ALA A 342 3.18 -4.12 -53.27
N ALA A 343 4.30 -4.35 -53.96
CA ALA A 343 5.49 -4.98 -53.41
C ALA A 343 6.03 -4.22 -52.19
N TRP A 344 6.03 -2.89 -52.22
CA TRP A 344 6.47 -2.06 -51.08
C TRP A 344 5.62 -2.34 -49.83
N TYR A 345 4.29 -2.37 -49.96
CA TYR A 345 3.38 -2.57 -48.82
C TYR A 345 3.50 -3.96 -48.20
N PHE A 346 3.81 -4.98 -49.00
CA PHE A 346 4.10 -6.32 -48.49
C PHE A 346 5.43 -6.44 -47.74
N GLU A 347 6.31 -5.44 -47.82
CA GLU A 347 7.61 -5.41 -47.16
C GLU A 347 7.64 -4.43 -45.95
N VAL A 348 6.61 -3.59 -45.78
CA VAL A 348 6.50 -2.59 -44.69
C VAL A 348 6.75 -3.20 -43.31
N TRP A 349 6.29 -4.42 -43.08
CA TRP A 349 6.44 -5.11 -41.80
C TRP A 349 7.91 -5.17 -41.34
N LYS A 350 8.88 -5.21 -42.27
CA LYS A 350 10.33 -5.29 -41.99
C LYS A 350 10.84 -4.11 -41.18
N ASN A 351 10.32 -2.91 -41.43
CA ASN A 351 10.71 -1.71 -40.69
C ASN A 351 9.73 -1.44 -39.56
N LEU A 352 8.42 -1.50 -39.84
CA LEU A 352 7.39 -1.16 -38.87
C LEU A 352 7.43 -2.03 -37.61
N LEU A 353 7.44 -3.36 -37.78
CA LEU A 353 7.38 -4.29 -36.66
C LEU A 353 8.73 -4.48 -35.99
N LYS A 354 9.84 -4.23 -36.71
CA LYS A 354 11.17 -4.14 -36.11
C LYS A 354 11.25 -2.96 -35.14
N THR A 355 10.80 -1.77 -35.56
CA THR A 355 10.77 -0.59 -34.67
C THR A 355 9.89 -0.83 -33.43
N LEU A 356 8.74 -1.49 -33.59
CA LEU A 356 7.93 -1.89 -32.44
C LEU A 356 8.68 -2.87 -31.54
N ASN A 357 9.26 -3.93 -32.09
CA ASN A 357 10.03 -4.91 -31.32
C ASN A 357 11.18 -4.29 -30.54
N ASP A 358 11.96 -3.42 -31.19
CA ASP A 358 13.14 -2.77 -30.63
C ASP A 358 12.77 -1.80 -29.50
N SER A 359 11.59 -1.17 -29.57
CA SER A 359 11.07 -0.25 -28.53
C SER A 359 10.20 -0.94 -27.47
N SER A 360 9.85 -2.21 -27.64
CA SER A 360 9.01 -2.94 -26.69
C SER A 360 9.64 -3.04 -25.30
N PHE A 361 8.83 -2.82 -24.26
CA PHE A 361 9.21 -2.88 -22.85
C PHE A 361 8.28 -3.72 -21.97
N CYS A 362 7.14 -4.20 -22.49
CA CYS A 362 6.27 -5.13 -21.77
C CYS A 362 5.75 -6.26 -22.66
N LEU A 363 5.22 -7.31 -22.03
CA LEU A 363 4.79 -8.52 -22.74
C LEU A 363 3.68 -8.25 -23.75
N ILE A 364 2.74 -7.35 -23.44
CA ILE A 364 1.62 -7.00 -24.33
C ILE A 364 2.12 -6.54 -25.70
N GLU A 365 3.20 -5.77 -25.75
CA GLU A 365 3.77 -5.25 -27.00
C GLU A 365 4.37 -6.37 -27.85
N GLN A 366 5.05 -7.32 -27.22
CA GLN A 366 5.56 -8.52 -27.88
C GLN A 366 4.44 -9.39 -28.46
N LEU A 367 3.32 -9.53 -27.74
CA LEU A 367 2.13 -10.22 -28.26
C LEU A 367 1.52 -9.51 -29.47
N VAL A 368 1.59 -8.18 -29.53
CA VAL A 368 1.15 -7.39 -30.68
C VAL A 368 2.09 -7.60 -31.87
N VAL A 369 3.41 -7.59 -31.67
CA VAL A 369 4.40 -7.91 -32.72
C VAL A 369 4.11 -9.28 -33.34
N GLY A 370 3.99 -10.33 -32.51
CA GLY A 370 3.69 -11.68 -32.97
C GLY A 370 2.38 -11.77 -33.76
N THR A 371 1.34 -11.07 -33.29
CA THR A 371 0.03 -11.04 -33.96
C THR A 371 0.13 -10.39 -35.36
N CYS A 372 0.86 -9.28 -35.48
CA CYS A 372 1.05 -8.60 -36.76
C CYS A 372 1.89 -9.44 -37.74
N LEU A 373 2.95 -10.10 -37.25
CA LEU A 373 3.78 -11.00 -38.06
C LEU A 373 2.97 -12.20 -38.56
N ASN A 374 2.17 -12.83 -37.69
CA ASN A 374 1.32 -13.94 -38.08
C ASN A 374 0.27 -13.51 -39.12
N TYR A 375 -0.32 -12.33 -38.98
CA TYR A 375 -1.25 -11.81 -40.00
C TYR A 375 -0.57 -11.68 -41.38
N ASN A 376 0.64 -11.09 -41.42
CA ASN A 376 1.43 -10.97 -42.66
C ASN A 376 1.79 -12.33 -43.25
N TYR A 377 2.19 -13.30 -42.42
CA TYR A 377 2.50 -14.66 -42.84
C TYR A 377 1.29 -15.35 -43.49
N GLN A 378 0.13 -15.31 -42.81
CA GLN A 378 -1.11 -15.90 -43.34
C GLN A 378 -1.54 -15.23 -44.65
N ALA A 379 -1.34 -13.92 -44.79
CA ALA A 379 -1.61 -13.23 -46.04
C ALA A 379 -0.68 -13.64 -47.18
N ALA A 380 0.62 -13.82 -46.91
CA ALA A 380 1.56 -14.33 -47.91
C ALA A 380 1.16 -15.74 -48.40
N LEU A 381 0.73 -16.63 -47.49
CA LEU A 381 0.23 -17.96 -47.84
C LEU A 381 -1.03 -17.89 -48.73
N ARG A 382 -2.01 -17.06 -48.37
CA ARG A 382 -3.26 -16.89 -49.15
C ARG A 382 -2.99 -16.41 -50.58
N ARG A 383 -1.96 -15.59 -50.78
CA ARG A 383 -1.55 -15.06 -52.09
C ARG A 383 -0.65 -16.02 -52.87
N GLY A 384 -0.24 -17.14 -52.29
CA GLY A 384 0.73 -18.06 -52.91
C GLY A 384 2.15 -17.50 -52.99
N ASP A 385 2.47 -16.43 -52.25
CA ASP A 385 3.80 -15.81 -52.23
C ASP A 385 4.77 -16.65 -51.38
N ARG A 386 5.38 -17.64 -52.03
CA ARG A 386 6.30 -18.59 -51.38
C ARG A 386 7.53 -17.90 -50.78
N ARG A 387 8.04 -16.84 -51.41
CA ARG A 387 9.24 -16.12 -50.93
C ARG A 387 8.95 -15.43 -49.60
N ARG A 388 7.90 -14.59 -49.54
CA ARG A 388 7.55 -13.86 -48.32
C ARG A 388 7.05 -14.79 -47.23
N ALA A 389 6.30 -15.83 -47.59
CA ALA A 389 5.89 -16.84 -46.61
C ALA A 389 7.11 -17.51 -45.96
N ALA A 390 8.16 -17.82 -46.73
CA ALA A 390 9.41 -18.38 -46.19
C ALA A 390 10.11 -17.41 -45.23
N GLU A 391 10.20 -16.12 -45.58
CA GLU A 391 10.81 -15.07 -44.74
C GLU A 391 10.02 -14.84 -43.43
N LEU A 392 8.70 -14.86 -43.48
CA LEU A 392 7.82 -14.57 -42.34
C LEU A 392 7.60 -15.78 -41.43
N LYS A 393 7.84 -17.01 -41.91
CA LYS A 393 7.52 -18.25 -41.18
C LYS A 393 8.16 -18.30 -39.79
N ALA A 394 9.46 -18.00 -39.69
CA ALA A 394 10.17 -18.05 -38.42
C ALA A 394 9.75 -16.90 -37.48
N PRO A 395 9.75 -15.61 -37.89
CA PRO A 395 9.26 -14.52 -37.06
C PRO A 395 7.83 -14.68 -36.56
N ALA A 396 6.91 -15.13 -37.42
CA ALA A 396 5.50 -15.33 -37.08
C ALA A 396 5.28 -16.47 -36.07
N ALA A 397 6.19 -17.46 -36.04
CA ALA A 397 6.08 -18.60 -35.15
C ALA A 397 6.49 -18.29 -33.71
N VAL A 398 7.34 -17.29 -33.44
CA VAL A 398 7.93 -17.04 -32.11
C VAL A 398 6.90 -17.04 -30.97
N VAL A 399 5.90 -16.15 -31.02
CA VAL A 399 4.87 -16.03 -29.98
C VAL A 399 3.97 -17.27 -29.93
N GLU A 400 3.65 -17.86 -31.08
CA GLU A 400 2.78 -19.04 -31.14
C GLU A 400 3.48 -20.29 -30.59
N THR A 401 4.77 -20.44 -30.86
CA THR A 401 5.63 -21.49 -30.30
C THR A 401 5.77 -21.32 -28.80
N TRP A 402 5.95 -20.09 -28.30
CA TRP A 402 5.92 -19.82 -26.86
C TRP A 402 4.55 -20.12 -26.24
N ARG A 403 3.44 -19.74 -26.88
CA ARG A 403 2.09 -20.07 -26.39
C ARG A 403 1.81 -21.57 -26.38
N LYS A 404 2.30 -22.30 -27.38
CA LYS A 404 2.13 -23.74 -27.51
C LYS A 404 3.18 -24.54 -26.75
N SER A 405 4.23 -23.91 -26.22
CA SER A 405 5.24 -24.63 -25.47
C SER A 405 4.53 -25.31 -24.29
N PRO A 406 4.77 -26.62 -24.10
CA PRO A 406 4.22 -27.33 -22.96
C PRO A 406 4.69 -26.61 -21.70
N ASP A 407 3.83 -26.57 -20.70
CA ASP A 407 4.25 -26.04 -19.42
C ASP A 407 5.43 -26.90 -18.93
N PRO A 408 6.44 -26.28 -18.29
CA PRO A 408 7.55 -27.00 -17.71
C PRO A 408 7.09 -28.21 -16.89
N GLU A 409 7.87 -29.29 -16.89
CA GLU A 409 7.54 -30.45 -16.07
C GLU A 409 7.38 -30.04 -14.60
N ASN A 410 6.31 -30.52 -13.95
CA ASN A 410 5.94 -30.16 -12.58
C ASN A 410 5.59 -28.66 -12.35
N HIS A 411 5.40 -27.84 -13.39
CA HIS A 411 5.10 -26.40 -13.25
C HIS A 411 3.97 -26.12 -12.25
N ASP A 412 2.79 -26.70 -12.47
CA ASP A 412 1.63 -26.53 -11.58
C ASP A 412 1.87 -27.09 -10.18
N LYS A 413 2.61 -28.20 -10.09
CA LYS A 413 2.90 -28.85 -8.80
C LYS A 413 3.84 -27.99 -7.98
N VAL A 414 4.88 -27.42 -8.59
CA VAL A 414 5.84 -26.52 -7.95
C VAL A 414 5.16 -25.21 -7.58
N LEU A 415 4.34 -24.63 -8.46
CA LEU A 415 3.55 -23.43 -8.15
C LEU A 415 2.62 -23.64 -6.96
N ARG A 416 1.84 -24.71 -6.95
CA ARG A 416 0.93 -25.01 -5.84
C ARG A 416 1.68 -25.24 -4.54
N ARG A 417 2.79 -26.00 -4.60
CA ARG A 417 3.57 -26.37 -3.40
C ARG A 417 4.45 -25.26 -2.85
N HIS A 418 4.99 -24.39 -3.69
CA HIS A 418 6.08 -23.48 -3.32
C HIS A 418 5.84 -22.03 -3.74
N GLY A 419 4.78 -21.76 -4.50
CA GLY A 419 4.41 -20.40 -4.93
C GLY A 419 3.85 -19.56 -3.79
N GLY A 420 4.20 -18.28 -3.80
CA GLY A 420 3.57 -17.28 -2.93
C GLY A 420 2.36 -16.62 -3.60
N LEU A 421 1.93 -15.50 -3.00
CA LEU A 421 0.78 -14.72 -3.40
C LEU A 421 0.96 -14.18 -4.83
N PHE A 422 2.08 -13.51 -5.12
CA PHE A 422 2.28 -12.85 -6.42
C PHE A 422 2.56 -13.86 -7.52
N THR A 423 3.30 -14.93 -7.20
CA THR A 423 3.55 -16.04 -8.11
C THR A 423 2.26 -16.64 -8.62
N SER A 424 1.31 -16.89 -7.73
CA SER A 424 0.05 -17.55 -8.07
C SER A 424 -0.80 -16.74 -9.05
N TYR A 425 -0.66 -15.41 -9.06
CA TYR A 425 -1.39 -14.53 -9.97
C TYR A 425 -0.67 -14.30 -11.31
N LEU A 426 0.66 -14.17 -11.29
CA LEU A 426 1.41 -13.66 -12.45
C LEU A 426 2.05 -14.77 -13.29
N LEU A 427 2.58 -15.83 -12.67
CA LEU A 427 3.37 -16.83 -13.39
C LEU A 427 2.61 -17.79 -14.31
N PRO A 428 1.36 -18.21 -14.03
CA PRO A 428 0.65 -19.13 -14.91
C PRO A 428 0.56 -18.64 -16.37
N ALA A 429 0.60 -17.32 -16.58
CA ALA A 429 0.56 -16.71 -17.91
C ALA A 429 1.93 -16.64 -18.62
N LEU A 430 3.04 -16.78 -17.89
CA LEU A 430 4.39 -16.50 -18.41
C LEU A 430 5.12 -17.72 -19.01
N LYS A 431 4.65 -18.94 -18.74
CA LYS A 431 5.21 -20.21 -19.28
C LYS A 431 6.73 -20.37 -19.08
N ARG A 432 7.27 -19.77 -18.04
CA ARG A 432 8.71 -19.78 -17.73
C ARG A 432 9.07 -20.99 -16.86
N LYS A 433 10.25 -21.57 -17.08
CA LYS A 433 10.85 -22.57 -16.16
C LYS A 433 11.33 -21.86 -14.89
N PHE A 434 10.98 -22.40 -13.74
CA PHE A 434 11.45 -21.96 -12.42
C PHE A 434 11.59 -23.14 -11.48
N THR A 435 12.39 -22.94 -10.45
CA THR A 435 12.66 -23.87 -9.35
C THR A 435 11.92 -23.44 -8.09
N SER A 436 11.90 -24.29 -7.05
CA SER A 436 11.34 -23.92 -5.74
C SER A 436 12.08 -22.75 -5.07
N ASP A 437 13.36 -22.58 -5.40
CA ASP A 437 14.24 -21.56 -4.86
C ASP A 437 13.97 -20.20 -5.50
N ASP A 438 13.68 -20.16 -6.80
CA ASP A 438 13.23 -18.95 -7.50
C ASP A 438 11.95 -18.37 -6.88
N LEU A 439 11.11 -19.22 -6.27
CA LEU A 439 9.85 -18.83 -5.62
C LEU A 439 10.00 -18.53 -4.12
N LYS A 440 11.21 -18.68 -3.56
CA LYS A 440 11.44 -18.59 -2.12
C LYS A 440 11.08 -17.23 -1.56
N SER A 441 11.49 -16.15 -2.21
CA SER A 441 11.26 -14.79 -1.69
C SER A 441 9.78 -14.45 -1.65
N ASP A 442 9.03 -14.70 -2.73
CA ASP A 442 7.58 -14.46 -2.77
C ASP A 442 6.83 -15.31 -1.73
N ARG A 443 7.24 -16.57 -1.55
CA ARG A 443 6.68 -17.44 -0.50
C ARG A 443 6.94 -16.87 0.90
N GLN A 444 8.16 -16.43 1.20
CA GLN A 444 8.49 -15.82 2.49
C GLN A 444 7.74 -14.50 2.70
N ILE A 445 7.59 -13.68 1.66
CA ILE A 445 6.80 -12.45 1.70
C ILE A 445 5.32 -12.75 1.96
N SER A 446 4.79 -13.84 1.41
CA SER A 446 3.41 -14.27 1.67
C SER A 446 3.17 -14.60 3.14
N TYR A 447 4.13 -15.28 3.79
CA TYR A 447 4.10 -15.47 5.24
C TYR A 447 4.18 -14.14 5.99
N LEU A 448 5.08 -13.24 5.59
CA LEU A 448 5.24 -11.93 6.22
C LEU A 448 3.97 -11.07 6.10
N ILE A 449 3.24 -11.13 4.98
CA ILE A 449 1.94 -10.46 4.80
C ILE A 449 0.94 -10.96 5.86
N LEU A 450 0.86 -12.28 6.06
CA LEU A 450 0.02 -12.86 7.10
C LEU A 450 0.46 -12.39 8.50
N GLU A 451 1.76 -12.34 8.78
CA GLU A 451 2.28 -11.86 10.07
C GLU A 451 1.98 -10.38 10.32
N ILE A 452 2.02 -9.52 9.29
CA ILE A 452 1.57 -8.13 9.41
C ILE A 452 0.10 -8.10 9.79
N PHE A 453 -0.73 -8.90 9.11
CA PHE A 453 -2.16 -8.97 9.43
C PHE A 453 -2.39 -9.44 10.87
N LEU A 454 -1.69 -10.48 11.33
CA LEU A 454 -1.76 -10.94 12.72
C LEU A 454 -1.31 -9.85 13.70
N CYS A 455 -0.22 -9.13 13.42
CA CYS A 455 0.23 -7.98 14.20
C CYS A 455 -0.82 -6.86 14.26
N ALA A 456 -1.54 -6.60 13.15
CA ALA A 456 -2.62 -5.63 13.09
C ALA A 456 -3.84 -6.07 13.92
N VAL A 457 -4.22 -7.34 13.87
CA VAL A 457 -5.32 -7.90 14.68
C VAL A 457 -4.97 -7.86 16.18
N SER A 458 -3.79 -8.35 16.56
CA SER A 458 -3.32 -8.30 17.96
C SER A 458 -3.15 -6.87 18.46
N GLY A 459 -2.63 -5.98 17.62
CA GLY A 459 -2.51 -4.55 17.92
C GLY A 459 -3.86 -3.87 18.13
N SER A 460 -4.83 -4.17 17.27
CA SER A 460 -6.20 -3.65 17.40
C SER A 460 -6.86 -4.15 18.68
N TYR A 461 -6.70 -5.43 19.03
CA TYR A 461 -7.17 -5.98 20.29
C TYR A 461 -6.57 -5.25 21.50
N LEU A 462 -5.25 -5.07 21.53
CA LEU A 462 -4.56 -4.36 22.60
C LEU A 462 -4.99 -2.88 22.69
N LEU A 463 -5.17 -2.21 21.54
CA LEU A 463 -5.66 -0.84 21.48
C LEU A 463 -7.08 -0.73 22.02
N LEU A 464 -7.99 -1.62 21.62
CA LEU A 464 -9.37 -1.65 22.12
C LEU A 464 -9.40 -1.88 23.64
N MET A 465 -8.59 -2.80 24.15
CA MET A 465 -8.44 -3.00 25.60
C MET A 465 -7.87 -1.76 26.29
N PHE A 466 -6.87 -1.10 25.69
CA PHE A 466 -6.29 0.14 26.18
C PHE A 466 -7.33 1.26 26.26
N LEU A 467 -8.12 1.46 25.21
CA LEU A 467 -9.21 2.44 25.15
C LEU A 467 -10.29 2.14 26.20
N PHE A 468 -10.75 0.89 26.26
CA PHE A 468 -11.75 0.45 27.24
C PHE A 468 -11.28 0.72 28.68
N HIS A 469 -10.04 0.35 29.01
CA HIS A 469 -9.47 0.57 30.34
C HIS A 469 -9.17 2.05 30.62
N SER A 470 -8.84 2.85 29.61
CA SER A 470 -8.67 4.30 29.73
C SER A 470 -10.00 4.97 30.06
N ILE A 471 -11.07 4.63 29.33
CA ILE A 471 -12.42 5.14 29.58
C ILE A 471 -12.90 4.71 30.97
N ALA A 472 -12.70 3.45 31.35
CA ALA A 472 -13.05 2.96 32.69
C ALA A 472 -12.30 3.71 33.80
N ALA A 473 -11.01 4.00 33.60
CA ALA A 473 -10.21 4.80 34.53
C ALA A 473 -10.72 6.24 34.63
N ILE A 474 -11.07 6.87 33.50
CA ILE A 474 -11.65 8.23 33.45
C ILE A 474 -13.02 8.28 34.13
N ILE A 475 -13.96 7.39 33.78
CA ILE A 475 -15.29 7.35 34.38
C ILE A 475 -15.21 7.12 35.88
N SER A 476 -14.35 6.19 36.32
CA SER A 476 -14.17 5.94 37.73
C SER A 476 -13.50 7.12 38.44
N ARG A 477 -12.62 7.88 37.77
CA ARG A 477 -12.10 9.15 38.29
C ARG A 477 -13.22 10.19 38.48
N LEU A 478 -14.19 10.24 37.57
CA LEU A 478 -15.33 11.16 37.67
C LEU A 478 -16.33 10.74 38.77
N ARG A 479 -16.47 9.43 39.04
CA ARG A 479 -17.44 8.88 40.01
C ARG A 479 -16.89 8.65 41.43
N THR A 480 -15.59 8.41 41.59
CA THR A 480 -14.97 8.01 42.86
C THR A 480 -13.63 8.72 43.06
N ARG A 481 -13.40 9.30 44.24
CA ARG A 481 -12.17 10.06 44.56
C ARG A 481 -10.91 9.20 44.77
N ASN A 482 -11.03 7.89 45.02
CA ASN A 482 -9.91 7.04 45.51
C ASN A 482 -9.43 5.96 44.52
N ASN A 483 -9.05 6.32 43.30
CA ASN A 483 -8.31 5.40 42.43
C ASN A 483 -6.80 5.61 42.61
N PHE A 484 -6.09 4.59 43.11
CA PHE A 484 -4.64 4.63 43.33
C PHE A 484 -3.91 3.64 42.42
N LEU A 485 -2.76 4.04 41.87
CA LEU A 485 -1.92 3.10 41.12
C LEU A 485 -1.29 2.10 42.10
N LEU A 486 -1.56 0.82 41.91
CA LEU A 486 -0.82 -0.28 42.53
C LEU A 486 0.48 -0.39 41.76
N ALA A 487 1.49 0.42 42.08
CA ALA A 487 2.79 0.28 41.44
C ALA A 487 3.34 -1.13 41.74
N PRO A 488 3.34 -2.07 40.79
CA PRO A 488 4.02 -3.33 41.03
C PRO A 488 5.53 -3.04 41.05
N GLU A 489 6.29 -3.81 41.83
CA GLU A 489 7.75 -3.70 41.78
C GLU A 489 8.24 -3.86 40.34
N ILE A 490 9.15 -2.98 39.90
CA ILE A 490 9.63 -2.97 38.50
C ILE A 490 10.23 -4.32 38.10
N LYS A 491 11.01 -4.95 38.98
CA LYS A 491 11.59 -6.29 38.77
C LYS A 491 10.52 -7.34 38.44
N THR A 492 9.40 -7.21 39.10
CA THR A 492 8.25 -8.09 39.00
C THR A 492 7.52 -7.88 37.68
N LEU A 493 7.28 -6.63 37.29
CA LEU A 493 6.64 -6.27 36.03
C LEU A 493 7.52 -6.64 34.84
N LEU A 494 8.83 -6.42 34.96
CA LEU A 494 9.83 -6.84 33.96
C LEU A 494 9.84 -8.37 33.80
N LYS A 495 9.82 -9.13 34.90
CA LYS A 495 9.73 -10.60 34.84
C LYS A 495 8.50 -11.07 34.09
N GLU A 496 7.34 -10.42 34.28
CA GLU A 496 6.12 -10.79 33.55
C GLU A 496 6.17 -10.42 32.09
N PHE A 497 6.64 -9.22 31.78
CA PHE A 497 6.87 -8.79 30.42
C PHE A 497 7.81 -9.75 29.69
N LEU A 498 8.92 -10.15 30.32
CA LEU A 498 9.86 -11.09 29.73
C LEU A 498 9.25 -12.49 29.56
N LEU A 499 8.57 -13.02 30.59
CA LEU A 499 8.08 -14.41 30.59
C LEU A 499 6.81 -14.61 29.75
N TYR A 500 5.89 -13.66 29.75
CA TYR A 500 4.56 -13.84 29.15
C TYR A 500 4.38 -13.08 27.82
N LEU A 501 5.33 -12.23 27.45
CA LEU A 501 5.27 -11.52 26.17
C LEU A 501 6.53 -11.74 25.34
N ILE A 502 7.72 -11.38 25.84
CA ILE A 502 8.95 -11.49 25.06
C ILE A 502 9.32 -12.94 24.77
N LEU A 503 9.29 -13.83 25.77
CA LEU A 503 9.61 -15.23 25.57
C LEU A 503 8.64 -15.92 24.59
N PRO A 504 7.31 -15.76 24.69
CA PRO A 504 6.39 -16.28 23.68
C PRO A 504 6.59 -15.69 22.29
N LEU A 505 6.89 -14.40 22.16
CA LEU A 505 7.21 -13.78 20.86
C LEU A 505 8.52 -14.32 20.28
N ALA A 506 9.55 -14.49 21.11
CA ALA A 506 10.83 -15.07 20.71
C ALA A 506 10.65 -16.53 20.28
N LEU A 507 9.83 -17.30 21.01
CA LEU A 507 9.49 -18.66 20.65
C LEU A 507 8.68 -18.70 19.35
N TYR A 508 7.72 -17.80 19.16
CA TYR A 508 7.00 -17.66 17.90
C TYR A 508 7.97 -17.45 16.73
N LEU A 509 8.87 -16.46 16.84
CA LEU A 509 9.87 -16.19 15.80
C LEU A 509 10.78 -17.39 15.57
N LEU A 510 11.26 -18.05 16.63
CA LEU A 510 12.09 -19.24 16.49
C LEU A 510 11.35 -20.35 15.72
N LEU A 511 10.09 -20.62 16.08
CA LEU A 511 9.29 -21.67 15.46
C LEU A 511 8.92 -21.33 14.01
N THR A 512 8.57 -20.08 13.71
CA THR A 512 8.13 -19.69 12.37
C THR A 512 9.30 -19.49 11.41
N ARG A 513 10.43 -18.95 11.86
CA ARG A 513 11.61 -18.69 11.01
C ARG A 513 12.47 -19.93 10.78
N THR A 514 12.32 -20.97 11.59
CA THR A 514 13.00 -22.25 11.37
C THR A 514 12.25 -23.06 10.32
N ASP A 515 12.76 -23.11 9.09
CA ASP A 515 12.08 -23.66 7.91
C ASP A 515 11.43 -25.05 8.13
N TRP A 516 12.14 -25.99 8.77
CA TRP A 516 11.63 -27.35 9.03
C TRP A 516 10.49 -27.42 10.05
N ILE A 517 10.47 -26.50 11.02
CA ILE A 517 9.41 -26.37 12.04
C ILE A 517 8.24 -25.58 11.46
N GLY A 518 8.53 -24.37 10.99
CA GLY A 518 7.57 -23.42 10.43
C GLY A 518 6.86 -23.94 9.19
N GLY A 519 7.53 -24.81 8.42
CA GLY A 519 7.04 -25.32 7.14
C GLY A 519 7.05 -24.26 6.03
N ARG A 520 7.88 -23.22 6.17
CA ARG A 520 7.94 -22.10 5.21
C ARG A 520 8.63 -22.43 3.89
N GLU A 521 9.09 -23.65 3.75
CA GLU A 521 9.48 -24.24 2.47
C GLU A 521 8.27 -24.43 1.54
N TYR A 522 7.06 -24.52 2.10
CA TYR A 522 5.82 -24.72 1.36
C TYR A 522 4.97 -23.46 1.30
N ALA A 523 4.13 -23.36 0.28
CA ALA A 523 3.16 -22.30 0.11
C ALA A 523 2.23 -22.23 1.33
N VAL A 524 1.79 -21.02 1.68
CA VAL A 524 0.90 -20.76 2.83
C VAL A 524 -0.35 -21.66 2.79
N LYS A 525 -0.91 -21.86 1.58
CA LYS A 525 -2.10 -22.71 1.37
C LYS A 525 -1.86 -24.19 1.70
N GLU A 526 -0.72 -24.72 1.27
CA GLU A 526 -0.35 -26.12 1.49
C GLU A 526 0.05 -26.39 2.94
N ASN A 527 0.64 -25.38 3.59
CA ASN A 527 1.00 -25.42 5.00
C ASN A 527 -0.07 -24.79 5.91
N GLY A 528 -1.35 -24.87 5.51
CA GLY A 528 -2.45 -24.16 6.16
C GLY A 528 -2.62 -24.51 7.64
N TRP A 529 -2.41 -25.77 8.03
CA TRP A 529 -2.59 -26.20 9.42
C TRP A 529 -1.51 -25.64 10.36
N ARG A 530 -0.22 -25.67 9.99
CA ARG A 530 0.86 -25.08 10.82
C ARG A 530 0.69 -23.57 10.91
N THR A 531 0.36 -22.98 9.76
CA THR A 531 0.06 -21.55 9.65
C THR A 531 -1.06 -21.17 10.62
N LEU A 532 -2.15 -21.96 10.69
CA LEU A 532 -3.24 -21.74 11.63
C LEU A 532 -2.78 -21.87 13.09
N ILE A 533 -2.02 -22.92 13.43
CA ILE A 533 -1.50 -23.11 14.80
C ILE A 533 -0.64 -21.93 15.24
N PHE A 534 0.31 -21.50 14.41
CA PHE A 534 1.18 -20.37 14.75
C PHE A 534 0.40 -19.05 14.79
N SER A 535 -0.62 -18.89 13.94
CA SER A 535 -1.52 -17.73 13.98
C SER A 535 -2.30 -17.67 15.30
N VAL A 536 -2.90 -18.79 15.71
CA VAL A 536 -3.62 -18.89 16.99
C VAL A 536 -2.67 -18.66 18.17
N TYR A 537 -1.47 -19.26 18.13
CA TYR A 537 -0.45 -19.04 19.15
C TYR A 537 -0.13 -17.55 19.29
N PHE A 538 0.16 -16.86 18.18
CA PHE A 538 0.46 -15.43 18.17
C PHE A 538 -0.70 -14.59 18.73
N LEU A 539 -1.94 -14.87 18.31
CA LEU A 539 -3.13 -14.16 18.78
C LEU A 539 -3.42 -14.40 20.27
N CYS A 540 -3.02 -15.53 20.82
CA CYS A 540 -3.16 -15.86 22.24
C CYS A 540 -2.14 -15.15 23.14
N ILE A 541 -0.97 -14.72 22.62
CA ILE A 541 0.08 -14.08 23.43
C ILE A 541 -0.45 -12.84 24.18
N PRO A 542 -1.12 -11.86 23.53
CA PRO A 542 -1.69 -10.71 24.24
C PRO A 542 -2.70 -11.11 25.33
N ILE A 543 -3.50 -12.15 25.08
CA ILE A 543 -4.54 -12.61 26.01
C ILE A 543 -3.90 -13.22 27.25
N ILE A 544 -2.91 -14.09 27.08
CA ILE A 544 -2.17 -14.74 28.17
C ILE A 544 -1.43 -13.68 29.00
N TYR A 545 -0.77 -12.75 28.34
CA TYR A 545 -0.06 -11.64 28.98
C TYR A 545 -1.00 -10.78 29.84
N LEU A 546 -2.16 -10.38 29.31
CA LEU A 546 -3.16 -9.62 30.07
C LEU A 546 -3.79 -10.42 31.21
N ALA A 547 -4.02 -11.72 31.01
CA ALA A 547 -4.54 -12.59 32.06
C ALA A 547 -3.54 -12.72 33.22
N ALA A 548 -2.24 -12.88 32.92
CA ALA A 548 -1.17 -12.94 33.91
C ALA A 548 -1.07 -11.64 34.72
N ALA A 549 -1.00 -10.49 34.02
CA ALA A 549 -0.95 -9.17 34.66
C ALA A 549 -2.17 -8.92 35.55
N ASN A 550 -3.37 -9.25 35.06
CA ASN A 550 -4.60 -9.12 35.84
C ASN A 550 -4.63 -10.03 37.07
N ARG A 551 -4.15 -11.29 36.95
CA ARG A 551 -4.03 -12.21 38.08
C ARG A 551 -3.10 -11.62 39.16
N ARG A 552 -2.04 -10.92 38.75
CA ARG A 552 -1.11 -10.27 39.68
C ARG A 552 -1.69 -9.06 40.37
N ILE A 553 -2.35 -8.16 39.63
CA ILE A 553 -3.05 -7.01 40.20
C ILE A 553 -4.04 -7.50 41.27
N ARG A 554 -4.79 -8.58 40.98
CA ARG A 554 -5.69 -9.22 41.96
C ARG A 554 -4.97 -9.75 43.19
N ARG A 555 -3.83 -10.43 43.03
CA ARG A 555 -3.04 -10.93 44.17
C ARG A 555 -2.51 -9.79 45.05
N ARG A 556 -1.99 -8.72 44.43
CA ARG A 556 -1.47 -7.56 45.16
C ARG A 556 -2.57 -6.83 45.93
N MET A 557 -3.77 -6.72 45.35
CA MET A 557 -4.93 -6.14 46.04
C MET A 557 -5.37 -6.94 47.25
N LYS A 558 -5.39 -8.28 47.13
CA LYS A 558 -5.67 -9.16 48.28
C LYS A 558 -4.63 -8.97 49.40
N GLN A 559 -3.35 -8.80 49.06
CA GLN A 559 -2.29 -8.52 50.05
C GLN A 559 -2.48 -7.17 50.76
N LEU A 560 -3.10 -6.20 50.09
CA LEU A 560 -3.39 -4.88 50.64
C LEU A 560 -4.75 -4.82 51.38
N GLY A 561 -5.40 -5.97 51.64
CA GLY A 561 -6.64 -6.05 52.40
C GLY A 561 -7.90 -5.62 51.64
N SER A 562 -7.83 -5.39 50.32
CA SER A 562 -8.99 -4.99 49.52
C SER A 562 -9.63 -6.18 48.82
N GLU A 563 -10.89 -6.47 49.16
CA GLU A 563 -11.64 -7.61 48.59
C GLU A 563 -12.25 -7.33 47.20
N ARG A 564 -12.54 -6.06 46.88
CA ARG A 564 -13.18 -5.66 45.62
C ARG A 564 -12.37 -4.62 44.87
N ILE A 565 -12.01 -4.95 43.64
CA ILE A 565 -11.31 -4.04 42.72
C ILE A 565 -12.35 -3.33 41.86
N SER A 566 -12.42 -2.01 41.96
CA SER A 566 -13.25 -1.22 41.06
C SER A 566 -12.75 -1.37 39.61
N TYR A 567 -13.65 -1.31 38.63
CA TYR A 567 -13.27 -1.41 37.22
C TYR A 567 -12.26 -0.32 36.80
N GLY A 568 -12.37 0.89 37.36
CA GLY A 568 -11.42 1.97 37.09
C GLY A 568 -10.05 1.73 37.68
N GLN A 569 -9.98 1.20 38.90
CA GLN A 569 -8.73 0.81 39.56
C GLN A 569 -8.02 -0.28 38.74
N ARG A 570 -8.77 -1.28 38.27
CA ARG A 570 -8.24 -2.31 37.37
C ARG A 570 -7.73 -1.70 36.05
N GLY A 571 -8.50 -0.78 35.47
CA GLY A 571 -8.14 -0.11 34.22
C GLY A 571 -6.83 0.66 34.35
N LEU A 572 -6.72 1.53 35.36
CA LEU A 572 -5.54 2.37 35.59
C LEU A 572 -4.25 1.53 35.71
N ASN A 573 -4.31 0.38 36.38
CA ASN A 573 -3.17 -0.50 36.60
C ASN A 573 -2.82 -1.38 35.38
N LEU A 574 -3.76 -1.58 34.44
CA LEU A 574 -3.52 -2.32 33.20
C LEU A 574 -2.98 -1.43 32.07
N LEU A 575 -3.13 -0.11 32.14
CA LEU A 575 -2.66 0.79 31.06
C LEU A 575 -1.16 0.66 30.76
N PRO A 576 -0.24 0.65 31.75
CA PRO A 576 1.19 0.50 31.44
C PRO A 576 1.51 -0.87 30.84
N VAL A 577 0.81 -1.92 31.30
CA VAL A 577 0.95 -3.28 30.80
C VAL A 577 0.51 -3.36 29.33
N LEU A 578 -0.64 -2.78 29.00
CA LEU A 578 -1.19 -2.70 27.65
C LEU A 578 -0.29 -1.90 26.71
N LEU A 579 0.27 -0.78 27.19
CA LEU A 579 1.23 0.02 26.41
C LEU A 579 2.50 -0.78 26.09
N LEU A 580 3.07 -1.49 27.06
CA LEU A 580 4.20 -2.38 26.83
C LEU A 580 3.86 -3.50 25.85
N GLY A 581 2.64 -4.04 25.94
CA GLY A 581 2.07 -4.97 24.96
C GLY A 581 2.10 -4.41 23.55
N LEU A 582 1.58 -3.20 23.35
CA LEU A 582 1.55 -2.49 22.07
C LEU A 582 2.96 -2.21 21.53
N ILE A 583 3.89 -1.79 22.39
CA ILE A 583 5.28 -1.54 21.97
C ILE A 583 5.94 -2.83 21.49
N ALA A 584 5.76 -3.95 22.18
CA ALA A 584 6.37 -5.22 21.76
C ALA A 584 5.70 -5.79 20.49
N VAL A 585 4.38 -5.86 20.45
CA VAL A 585 3.62 -6.50 19.35
C VAL A 585 3.55 -5.60 18.11
N CYS A 586 3.43 -4.29 18.28
CA CYS A 586 3.25 -3.38 17.15
C CYS A 586 4.48 -2.52 16.87
N GLY A 587 5.34 -2.26 17.86
CA GLY A 587 6.62 -1.60 17.62
C GLY A 587 7.67 -2.60 17.16
N ILE A 588 8.09 -3.49 18.06
CA ILE A 588 9.24 -4.39 17.84
C ILE A 588 8.95 -5.40 16.73
N MET A 589 7.85 -6.15 16.82
CA MET A 589 7.54 -7.17 15.80
C MET A 589 7.37 -6.58 14.41
N ARG A 590 6.80 -5.38 14.27
CA ARG A 590 6.71 -4.71 12.96
C ARG A 590 8.08 -4.36 12.41
N LEU A 591 9.00 -3.87 13.23
CA LEU A 591 10.37 -3.59 12.78
C LEU A 591 11.07 -4.87 12.32
N VAL A 592 10.88 -5.99 13.04
CA VAL A 592 11.41 -7.31 12.65
C VAL A 592 10.82 -7.73 11.29
N ILE A 593 9.50 -7.69 11.15
CA ILE A 593 8.80 -8.07 9.92
C ILE A 593 9.21 -7.17 8.75
N ALA A 594 9.28 -5.85 8.95
CA ALA A 594 9.71 -4.90 7.93
C ALA A 594 11.17 -5.11 7.51
N GLY A 595 12.05 -5.42 8.46
CA GLY A 595 13.44 -5.77 8.19
C GLY A 595 13.56 -7.02 7.32
N GLU A 596 12.79 -8.05 7.63
CA GLU A 596 12.74 -9.28 6.83
C GLU A 596 12.10 -9.08 5.46
N GLN A 597 11.05 -8.26 5.35
CA GLN A 597 10.47 -7.93 4.05
C GLN A 597 11.49 -7.29 3.14
N ARG A 598 12.22 -6.28 3.64
CA ARG A 598 13.31 -5.65 2.88
C ARG A 598 14.38 -6.66 2.49
N TYR A 599 14.75 -7.56 3.41
CA TYR A 599 15.73 -8.62 3.14
C TYR A 599 15.30 -9.51 1.96
N TRP A 600 14.04 -9.97 1.95
CA TRP A 600 13.55 -10.87 0.89
C TRP A 600 13.30 -10.13 -0.43
N ILE A 601 12.75 -8.92 -0.40
CA ILE A 601 12.51 -8.11 -1.60
C ILE A 601 13.83 -7.75 -2.31
N THR A 602 14.86 -7.38 -1.55
CA THR A 602 16.16 -6.98 -2.14
C THR A 602 16.97 -8.15 -2.69
N ARG A 603 16.74 -9.37 -2.19
CA ARG A 603 17.40 -10.60 -2.67
C ARG A 603 16.64 -11.33 -3.76
N ASP A 604 15.42 -10.90 -4.05
CA ASP A 604 14.64 -11.57 -5.04
C ASP A 604 15.09 -11.19 -6.45
N HIS A 605 15.37 -12.21 -7.26
CA HIS A 605 15.83 -12.06 -8.64
C HIS A 605 14.79 -12.56 -9.64
N PHE A 606 13.55 -12.71 -9.20
CA PHE A 606 12.52 -13.39 -9.98
C PHE A 606 11.24 -12.57 -10.10
N PHE A 607 10.72 -12.02 -9.01
CA PHE A 607 9.56 -11.13 -9.01
C PHE A 607 9.93 -9.68 -8.77
N TYR A 608 10.64 -9.40 -7.68
CA TYR A 608 10.90 -8.03 -7.23
C TYR A 608 12.12 -7.42 -7.91
N GLY A 609 12.19 -6.08 -7.92
CA GLY A 609 13.38 -5.35 -8.38
C GLY A 609 13.53 -5.16 -9.88
N SER A 610 12.43 -5.23 -10.66
CA SER A 610 12.48 -4.80 -12.07
C SER A 610 12.72 -3.29 -12.16
N PRO A 611 13.60 -2.83 -13.06
CA PRO A 611 13.76 -1.41 -13.36
C PRO A 611 12.59 -0.82 -14.16
N VAL A 612 11.74 -1.67 -14.72
CA VAL A 612 10.60 -1.32 -15.60
C VAL A 612 9.27 -1.34 -14.84
N GLY A 613 9.30 -1.65 -13.53
CA GLY A 613 8.13 -1.64 -12.65
C GLY A 613 7.17 -2.83 -12.80
N PHE A 614 7.48 -3.77 -13.71
CA PHE A 614 6.83 -5.09 -13.80
C PHE A 614 7.60 -6.14 -12.97
N SER A 615 7.30 -7.42 -13.15
CA SER A 615 8.12 -8.48 -12.52
C SER A 615 9.39 -8.76 -13.34
N GLN A 616 10.50 -9.11 -12.69
CA GLN A 616 11.71 -9.57 -13.42
C GLN A 616 11.42 -10.82 -14.28
N ALA A 617 10.46 -11.65 -13.85
CA ALA A 617 9.97 -12.79 -14.60
C ALA A 617 9.38 -12.38 -15.95
N GLU A 618 8.49 -11.38 -15.95
CA GLU A 618 7.86 -10.83 -17.14
C GLU A 618 8.88 -10.12 -18.05
N ASP A 619 9.80 -9.33 -17.47
CA ASP A 619 10.84 -8.66 -18.23
C ASP A 619 11.73 -9.65 -18.98
N SER A 620 12.12 -10.75 -18.32
CA SER A 620 12.93 -11.78 -18.95
C SER A 620 12.20 -12.49 -20.08
N VAL A 621 10.90 -12.79 -19.94
CA VAL A 621 10.09 -13.36 -21.03
C VAL A 621 9.97 -12.36 -22.17
N THR A 622 9.70 -11.10 -21.87
CA THR A 622 9.61 -10.01 -22.85
C THR A 622 10.92 -9.87 -23.64
N ASN A 623 12.06 -9.85 -22.96
CA ASN A 623 13.37 -9.77 -23.59
C ASN A 623 13.71 -11.03 -24.40
N SER A 624 13.36 -12.22 -23.91
CA SER A 624 13.55 -13.48 -24.64
C SER A 624 12.75 -13.50 -25.95
N LEU A 625 11.48 -13.09 -25.93
CA LEU A 625 10.66 -12.98 -27.13
C LEU A 625 11.21 -11.94 -28.09
N LYS A 626 11.64 -10.78 -27.56
CA LYS A 626 12.26 -9.70 -28.34
C LYS A 626 13.52 -10.17 -29.08
N GLU A 627 14.39 -10.90 -28.39
CA GLU A 627 15.61 -11.47 -28.97
C GLU A 627 15.30 -12.56 -30.00
N GLN A 628 14.34 -13.44 -29.74
CA GLN A 628 13.91 -14.46 -30.70
C GLN A 628 13.34 -13.84 -31.97
N HIS A 629 12.54 -12.77 -31.84
CA HIS A 629 12.08 -11.99 -33.00
C HIS A 629 13.26 -11.34 -33.74
N ALA A 630 14.20 -10.73 -33.04
CA ALA A 630 15.37 -10.11 -33.65
C ALA A 630 16.26 -11.12 -34.41
N ARG A 631 16.47 -12.32 -33.85
CA ARG A 631 17.26 -13.40 -34.47
C ARG A 631 16.55 -14.06 -35.66
N SER A 632 15.21 -14.08 -35.65
CA SER A 632 14.41 -14.67 -36.72
C SER A 632 14.18 -13.71 -37.90
N TRP A 633 14.52 -12.43 -37.74
CA TRP A 633 14.40 -11.46 -38.83
C TRP A 633 15.27 -11.87 -40.03
N PRO A 634 14.79 -11.70 -41.26
CA PRO A 634 15.62 -11.91 -42.44
C PRO A 634 16.87 -11.02 -42.35
N LYS A 635 18.06 -11.61 -42.54
CA LYS A 635 19.29 -10.84 -42.70
C LYS A 635 19.18 -10.05 -44.01
N ARG A 636 19.57 -8.78 -43.97
CA ARG A 636 19.56 -7.88 -45.14
C ARG A 636 20.45 -8.41 -46.25
#